data_AF-A0A2E9RTZ8-F1
#
_entry.id   AF-A0A2E9RTZ8-F1
#
_cell.length_a   1.000
_cell.length_b   1.000
_cell.length_c   1.000
_cell.angle_alpha   90.00
_cell.angle_beta   90.00
_cell.angle_gamma   90.00
#
_symmetry.space_group_name_H-M   'P 1'
#
loop_
_entity.id
_entity.type
_entity.pdbx_description
1 polymer ?
#
loop_
_entity_poly.entity_id
_entity_poly.type
_entity_poly.pdbx_seq_one_letter_code
_entity_poly.pdbx_strand_id
1 'polypeptide(L)'
;MRDTIRIEGFPRLACKCGLPVILTFLPVAFQQTATAQVTFEAKTEPAGLFATTSQTLSTGAEVETRTPALNVNGYAFTHWMINGTRRNDANGQALNRVSLSMQANTVAIAHYLDETIDSDADGIPDWHEVRVLGTLDRNASHDGDGDGFGIAEELQYGSGSTVKDEIAEGGVSIRRTTKVFMNFSGANRITVSSDPPGLVSSSDAYQDLNSTFTSANLSGASNGYVFSHWEVNGVRRADAGGVGLNKITETMSEDKHLVAKYYPQDKDSDKDDIPDWYEWREFGNLDKNGSTDPDGDGFNLAEEAKFGLAPNVPDEIAEGGVSIRRAGMVFMNFSDAKRLTVSSDPPGLVSSSNAYQDLNSTFTSANLSGAKNGYVFSHWEVNGIRRADAGGVGLNRITETISENKDMVAKYFRHDEDSDKDGIPDWYEWHKFGDLDKAGADDPDGDGFTLAEEAKFGLSPTVPENILEGGVSIRRALQLTFTQASVDANGTLDSDGDGLTDAQELALGLDPNKSDTDGDGFADGIEVTEGSNANNSTSLANYTPTNLELNGTFVDENQTAGTVVGTFSVTDPDANSIHVIAFAEGNGSTHNQFFAIDGNGTLRTVLILDHETNATLSIRARARDEYNASIEKAFVITVANIVEDLDGDGIEDHFDPDGDGDGFSDIAEMTYGSDPRNSESVANQAPTLLDLIGSSVEENQASGTMVGKLNPTDPDANATITLAFSDGNGSEYNHLFSLDANGTLRTNATFDYETNATTMRIRAKATDEHNASLEKTFVVNITNIFEDLDSDGIEDHFDPDDDGDGFSDIVEIAYGSKPRNSNSVANQAPTLLDLNGSSVAENEASGTTVGKFNSTDPDANATIILTFSDGNGSQHNHLFTIDSKGTLRTTMTFDYETNVKVLSIRVRATDEHNAWLEKSFALQVTNVSEDLDADGIENHYDADDDGDGFSDMAEVNAGTNPMDFASTPNHPPSAITLNNLRVVEGRPANDWVASVQTIDPDDANGTGSYSYSLVDGNGSSGNGYFFLDELGTLRTSQVLDHESNALKTIRIRVSDEHNASLEKSFIIEVIDLQEWVQAPLTPTFPDLPDWLSDAQPVDPQARDWYFSFWFGSFHRTTSPWLYHADLGWIFTVDDGTGNNGWLWSEGQGWLWTGQGLFRYLYRQRDQTWIYFLSHKNGQPHFYNHVTKQVE
;
A
#
# COMPACT_ATOMS: atom_id res chain seq x y z
N MET A 1 -2.01 66.44 -16.64
CA MET A 1 -0.82 66.96 -17.35
C MET A 1 -0.31 65.77 -18.16
N ARG A 2 -0.21 65.84 -19.50
CA ARG A 2 0.91 66.41 -20.29
C ARG A 2 2.25 65.72 -19.97
N ASP A 3 3.04 65.22 -20.91
CA ASP A 3 2.96 65.21 -22.40
C ASP A 3 3.96 64.15 -22.97
N THR A 4 3.90 63.56 -24.19
CA THR A 4 2.84 63.34 -25.23
C THR A 4 3.43 62.64 -26.50
N ILE A 5 2.68 61.75 -27.20
CA ILE A 5 2.96 61.16 -28.57
C ILE A 5 4.12 60.11 -28.63
N ARG A 6 4.26 59.10 -29.54
CA ARG A 6 3.66 58.58 -30.82
C ARG A 6 3.43 57.03 -30.67
N ILE A 7 2.66 56.20 -31.40
CA ILE A 7 1.89 56.14 -32.68
C ILE A 7 2.68 55.75 -33.99
N GLU A 8 2.09 54.83 -34.77
CA GLU A 8 2.33 54.34 -36.18
C GLU A 8 3.39 53.23 -36.45
N GLY A 9 3.08 52.16 -37.22
CA GLY A 9 1.76 51.84 -37.83
C GLY A 9 1.64 50.51 -38.63
N PHE A 10 0.40 50.18 -39.01
CA PHE A 10 -0.03 49.10 -39.94
C PHE A 10 -0.61 49.72 -41.23
N PRO A 11 -0.52 49.02 -42.38
CA PRO A 11 -1.75 48.74 -43.16
C PRO A 11 -1.77 47.34 -43.85
N ARG A 12 -2.86 46.54 -43.72
CA ARG A 12 -3.94 46.26 -44.74
C ARG A 12 -3.50 45.38 -45.93
N LEU A 13 -4.28 44.46 -46.55
CA LEU A 13 -5.67 43.92 -46.46
C LEU A 13 -5.62 42.44 -47.00
N ALA A 14 -6.60 41.54 -47.19
CA ALA A 14 -8.08 41.43 -47.20
C ALA A 14 -8.48 39.99 -46.67
N CYS A 15 -9.72 39.47 -46.50
CA CYS A 15 -11.07 39.56 -47.13
C CYS A 15 -11.23 38.88 -48.52
N LYS A 16 -12.21 37.99 -48.79
CA LYS A 16 -13.31 37.44 -47.95
C LYS A 16 -14.11 36.26 -48.63
N CYS A 17 -14.87 35.49 -47.82
CA CYS A 17 -16.04 34.61 -48.16
C CYS A 17 -15.79 33.27 -48.91
N GLY A 18 -16.58 32.19 -48.69
CA GLY A 18 -17.56 31.91 -47.62
C GLY A 18 -18.69 30.89 -47.94
N LEU A 19 -19.46 30.49 -46.91
CA LEU A 19 -20.74 29.70 -46.89
C LEU A 19 -20.66 28.16 -47.12
N PRO A 20 -21.66 27.34 -46.69
CA PRO A 20 -22.58 27.46 -45.51
C PRO A 20 -22.92 26.12 -44.77
N VAL A 21 -23.73 26.19 -43.68
CA VAL A 21 -24.98 25.40 -43.37
C VAL A 21 -25.23 25.13 -41.86
N ILE A 22 -26.23 25.84 -41.31
CA ILE A 22 -27.32 25.44 -40.37
C ILE A 22 -27.08 24.44 -39.21
N LEU A 23 -27.27 24.91 -37.95
CA LEU A 23 -28.31 24.41 -37.01
C LEU A 23 -28.69 25.48 -35.96
N THR A 24 -29.59 25.19 -34.99
CA THR A 24 -30.53 26.20 -34.42
C THR A 24 -30.81 26.13 -32.91
N PHE A 25 -31.37 27.24 -32.40
CA PHE A 25 -32.29 27.44 -31.26
C PHE A 25 -31.83 27.90 -29.84
N LEU A 26 -32.70 28.77 -29.30
CA LEU A 26 -33.01 29.16 -27.90
C LEU A 26 -32.03 30.10 -27.13
N PRO A 27 -32.54 31.25 -26.61
CA PRO A 27 -31.81 32.14 -25.71
C PRO A 27 -32.16 31.92 -24.22
N VAL A 28 -31.19 32.17 -23.33
CA VAL A 28 -31.41 32.30 -21.87
C VAL A 28 -30.95 33.69 -21.43
N ALA A 29 -31.76 34.38 -20.62
CA ALA A 29 -31.43 35.71 -20.13
C ALA A 29 -30.59 35.64 -18.85
N PHE A 30 -29.39 36.23 -18.86
CA PHE A 30 -28.58 36.42 -17.65
C PHE A 30 -28.95 37.73 -16.95
N GLN A 31 -29.40 37.66 -15.70
CA GLN A 31 -29.39 38.81 -14.80
C GLN A 31 -27.98 38.99 -14.24
N GLN A 32 -27.34 40.12 -14.55
CA GLN A 32 -26.00 40.40 -14.07
C GLN A 32 -26.04 41.14 -12.72
N THR A 33 -26.17 40.38 -11.62
CA THR A 33 -25.85 40.91 -10.28
C THR A 33 -24.34 41.06 -10.15
N ALA A 34 -23.83 42.28 -10.04
CA ALA A 34 -22.41 42.50 -9.77
C ALA A 34 -22.07 42.00 -8.36
N THR A 35 -21.31 40.91 -8.28
CA THR A 35 -20.66 40.50 -7.03
C THR A 35 -19.63 41.55 -6.63
N ALA A 36 -19.52 41.83 -5.33
CA ALA A 36 -18.38 42.59 -4.85
C ALA A 36 -17.10 41.78 -5.10
N GLN A 37 -16.01 42.47 -5.45
CA GLN A 37 -14.70 41.87 -5.64
C GLN A 37 -13.83 42.10 -4.42
N VAL A 38 -13.09 41.05 -4.05
CA VAL A 38 -12.21 41.01 -2.87
C VAL A 38 -10.86 40.42 -3.28
N THR A 39 -9.77 40.89 -2.68
CA THR A 39 -8.41 40.46 -3.01
C THR A 39 -7.87 39.46 -2.01
N PHE A 40 -7.31 38.34 -2.49
CA PHE A 40 -6.47 37.44 -1.72
C PHE A 40 -5.00 37.73 -2.04
N GLU A 41 -4.16 38.00 -1.03
CA GLU A 41 -2.70 38.17 -1.16
C GLU A 41 -2.01 37.08 -0.34
N ALA A 42 -1.11 36.30 -0.95
CA ALA A 42 -0.29 35.31 -0.24
C ALA A 42 1.20 35.63 -0.39
N LYS A 43 1.90 35.80 0.74
CA LYS A 43 3.30 36.23 0.83
C LYS A 43 4.09 35.51 1.93
N THR A 44 5.37 35.85 2.06
CA THR A 44 6.32 35.30 3.04
C THR A 44 6.78 36.35 4.05
N GLU A 45 7.12 35.90 5.25
CA GLU A 45 7.84 36.65 6.27
C GLU A 45 8.91 35.74 6.90
N PRO A 46 10.23 36.03 6.73
CA PRO A 46 10.81 37.15 5.98
C PRO A 46 10.47 37.12 4.48
N ALA A 47 10.37 38.32 3.90
CA ALA A 47 9.85 38.51 2.54
C ALA A 47 10.88 38.08 1.47
N GLY A 48 10.48 37.16 0.60
CA GLY A 48 11.26 36.73 -0.57
C GLY A 48 11.44 35.23 -0.70
N LEU A 49 11.17 34.45 0.35
CA LEU A 49 11.30 32.98 0.35
C LEU A 49 10.36 32.30 -0.67
N PHE A 50 9.25 32.96 -1.03
CA PHE A 50 8.58 32.77 -2.32
C PHE A 50 7.93 34.06 -2.81
N ALA A 51 7.70 34.13 -4.13
CA ALA A 51 7.09 35.29 -4.78
C ALA A 51 5.66 35.56 -4.28
N THR A 52 5.38 36.80 -3.86
CA THR A 52 4.04 37.24 -3.47
C THR A 52 3.06 37.05 -4.62
N THR A 53 1.91 36.45 -4.33
CA THR A 53 0.81 36.28 -5.29
C THR A 53 -0.40 37.09 -4.85
N SER A 54 -1.15 37.64 -5.81
CA SER A 54 -2.39 38.34 -5.54
C SER A 54 -3.46 37.97 -6.56
N GLN A 55 -4.68 37.72 -6.08
CA GLN A 55 -5.82 37.30 -6.88
C GLN A 55 -7.05 38.15 -6.54
N THR A 56 -7.79 38.59 -7.56
CA THR A 56 -9.08 39.27 -7.38
C THR A 56 -10.20 38.26 -7.59
N LEU A 57 -10.98 38.03 -6.54
CA LEU A 57 -12.03 37.01 -6.46
C LEU A 57 -13.39 37.67 -6.23
N SER A 58 -14.49 36.95 -6.48
CA SER A 58 -15.82 37.39 -6.03
C SER A 58 -16.02 37.08 -4.55
N THR A 59 -16.77 37.92 -3.84
CA THR A 59 -17.22 37.61 -2.48
C THR A 59 -17.96 36.27 -2.46
N GLY A 60 -17.54 35.36 -1.57
CA GLY A 60 -18.06 33.98 -1.48
C GLY A 60 -17.33 32.95 -2.35
N ALA A 61 -16.20 33.29 -2.97
CA ALA A 61 -15.31 32.31 -3.60
C ALA A 61 -14.44 31.61 -2.55
N GLU A 62 -14.25 30.29 -2.67
CA GLU A 62 -13.27 29.55 -1.87
C GLU A 62 -11.86 29.69 -2.49
N VAL A 63 -10.84 29.85 -1.65
CA VAL A 63 -9.42 29.89 -2.03
C VAL A 63 -8.59 29.11 -1.02
N GLU A 64 -7.46 28.54 -1.45
CA GLU A 64 -6.49 27.89 -0.54
C GLU A 64 -5.16 28.63 -0.53
N THR A 65 -4.45 28.55 0.60
CA THR A 65 -3.02 28.86 0.63
C THR A 65 -2.22 27.83 -0.17
N ARG A 66 -1.08 28.28 -0.71
CA ARG A 66 -0.06 27.40 -1.32
C ARG A 66 0.43 26.39 -0.27
N THR A 67 0.86 25.20 -0.71
CA THR A 67 1.73 24.34 0.12
C THR A 67 3.11 25.00 0.26
N PRO A 68 3.55 25.41 1.46
CA PRO A 68 4.91 25.90 1.68
C PRO A 68 5.91 24.78 1.47
N ALA A 69 7.12 25.11 1.03
CA ALA A 69 8.26 24.21 1.22
C ALA A 69 8.68 24.31 2.69
N LEU A 70 8.94 23.19 3.35
CA LEU A 70 9.16 23.17 4.79
C LEU A 70 10.46 23.87 5.19
N ASN A 71 11.56 23.66 4.46
CA ASN A 71 12.78 24.43 4.62
C ASN A 71 13.12 25.14 3.29
N VAL A 72 13.56 26.40 3.36
CA VAL A 72 13.98 27.23 2.22
C VAL A 72 15.12 28.15 2.66
N ASN A 73 16.30 28.00 2.06
CA ASN A 73 17.44 28.92 2.23
C ASN A 73 17.84 29.19 3.70
N GLY A 74 17.88 28.16 4.56
CA GLY A 74 18.19 28.32 5.99
C GLY A 74 16.99 28.70 6.87
N TYR A 75 15.77 28.77 6.32
CA TYR A 75 14.56 29.10 7.06
C TYR A 75 13.53 27.95 7.02
N ALA A 76 13.01 27.57 8.18
CA ALA A 76 11.96 26.59 8.35
C ALA A 76 10.56 27.24 8.48
N PHE A 77 9.57 26.67 7.80
CA PHE A 77 8.17 27.13 7.81
C PHE A 77 7.52 26.80 9.15
N THR A 78 7.02 27.81 9.85
CA THR A 78 6.35 27.63 11.13
C THR A 78 4.84 27.58 11.00
N HIS A 79 4.19 28.58 10.37
CA HIS A 79 2.73 28.63 10.27
C HIS A 79 2.20 29.60 9.21
N TRP A 80 0.94 29.42 8.83
CA TRP A 80 0.15 30.45 8.13
C TRP A 80 -0.54 31.38 9.13
N MET A 81 -0.30 32.69 9.02
CA MET A 81 -1.21 33.71 9.57
C MET A 81 -2.16 34.21 8.49
N ILE A 82 -3.46 34.20 8.80
CA ILE A 82 -4.50 34.76 7.95
C ILE A 82 -5.12 35.94 8.70
N ASN A 83 -5.05 37.14 8.12
CA ASN A 83 -5.57 38.39 8.73
C ASN A 83 -5.12 38.62 10.18
N GLY A 84 -3.89 38.20 10.53
CA GLY A 84 -3.32 38.34 11.88
C GLY A 84 -3.70 37.23 12.87
N THR A 85 -4.14 36.06 12.41
CA THR A 85 -4.40 34.88 13.27
C THR A 85 -3.68 33.65 12.74
N ARG A 86 -2.84 33.02 13.58
CA ARG A 86 -2.19 31.72 13.34
C ARG A 86 -3.25 30.63 13.07
N ARG A 87 -3.02 29.78 12.06
CA ARG A 87 -3.99 28.77 11.60
C ARG A 87 -3.52 27.35 11.90
N ASN A 88 -4.26 26.70 12.79
CA ASN A 88 -3.93 25.40 13.36
C ASN A 88 -5.02 24.37 13.07
N ASP A 89 -4.69 23.10 13.26
CA ASP A 89 -5.66 22.01 13.34
C ASP A 89 -6.33 21.95 14.73
N ALA A 90 -7.00 20.83 15.01
CA ALA A 90 -7.71 20.61 16.28
C ALA A 90 -6.78 20.37 17.48
N ASN A 91 -5.51 20.05 17.25
CA ASN A 91 -4.53 19.67 18.27
C ASN A 91 -3.55 20.81 18.60
N GLY A 92 -3.54 21.88 17.78
CA GLY A 92 -2.73 23.08 17.99
C GLY A 92 -1.56 23.23 17.01
N GLN A 93 -1.26 22.18 16.25
CA GLN A 93 -0.21 22.18 15.24
C GLN A 93 -0.58 23.10 14.07
N ALA A 94 0.43 23.75 13.49
CA ALA A 94 0.23 24.64 12.36
C ALA A 94 -0.21 23.89 11.08
N LEU A 95 -1.27 24.39 10.44
CA LEU A 95 -1.74 23.83 9.17
C LEU A 95 -0.77 24.15 8.03
N ASN A 96 -0.29 23.13 7.31
CA ASN A 96 0.49 23.31 6.09
C ASN A 96 -0.34 23.97 4.95
N ARG A 97 -1.68 23.88 4.98
CA ARG A 97 -2.61 24.55 4.05
C ARG A 97 -3.87 25.06 4.77
N VAL A 98 -4.40 26.18 4.31
CA VAL A 98 -5.63 26.78 4.85
C VAL A 98 -6.59 27.11 3.71
N SER A 99 -7.77 26.48 3.71
CA SER A 99 -8.89 26.78 2.83
C SER A 99 -9.76 27.89 3.44
N LEU A 100 -10.25 28.83 2.63
CA LEU A 100 -10.84 30.10 3.06
C LEU A 100 -11.99 30.56 2.15
N SER A 101 -13.14 30.88 2.74
CA SER A 101 -14.26 31.54 2.05
C SER A 101 -14.07 33.05 2.01
N MET A 102 -13.89 33.62 0.82
CA MET A 102 -13.47 35.02 0.64
C MET A 102 -14.62 36.00 0.86
N GLN A 103 -14.78 36.48 2.09
CA GLN A 103 -15.79 37.50 2.45
C GLN A 103 -15.26 38.95 2.39
N ALA A 104 -13.94 39.14 2.51
CA ALA A 104 -13.27 40.45 2.49
C ALA A 104 -11.84 40.30 1.93
N ASN A 105 -11.17 41.44 1.65
CA ASN A 105 -9.75 41.45 1.31
C ASN A 105 -8.96 40.75 2.42
N THR A 106 -8.16 39.75 2.05
CA THR A 106 -7.51 38.83 2.99
C THR A 106 -6.04 38.67 2.64
N VAL A 107 -5.19 38.77 3.66
CA VAL A 107 -3.73 38.58 3.53
C VAL A 107 -3.34 37.30 4.27
N ALA A 108 -2.66 36.42 3.55
CA ALA A 108 -2.04 35.20 4.04
C ALA A 108 -0.52 35.39 4.09
N ILE A 109 0.07 35.21 5.27
CA ILE A 109 1.51 35.27 5.50
C ILE A 109 1.98 33.89 5.91
N ALA A 110 2.89 33.30 5.13
CA ALA A 110 3.66 32.14 5.57
C ALA A 110 4.83 32.65 6.39
N HIS A 111 4.81 32.36 7.69
CA HIS A 111 5.90 32.68 8.60
C HIS A 111 6.97 31.60 8.55
N TYR A 112 8.21 32.07 8.54
CA TYR A 112 9.42 31.28 8.48
C TYR A 112 10.38 31.82 9.56
N LEU A 113 10.97 30.93 10.35
CA LEU A 113 12.04 31.27 11.29
C LEU A 113 13.34 30.60 10.82
N ASP A 114 14.48 31.10 11.29
CA ASP A 114 15.79 30.52 10.96
C ASP A 114 15.85 29.08 11.49
N GLU A 115 16.39 28.16 10.70
CA GLU A 115 16.40 26.73 11.08
C GLU A 115 17.41 26.40 12.18
N THR A 116 18.29 27.36 12.52
CA THR A 116 19.38 27.22 13.51
C THR A 116 19.18 28.03 14.80
N ILE A 117 18.13 28.84 14.90
CA ILE A 117 17.88 29.65 16.11
C ILE A 117 17.08 28.83 17.14
N ASP A 118 17.66 28.76 18.33
CA ASP A 118 17.08 28.40 19.62
C ASP A 118 17.29 29.64 20.52
N SER A 119 16.20 30.28 20.95
CA SER A 119 16.19 31.60 21.60
C SER A 119 16.24 31.56 23.13
N ASP A 120 15.84 30.46 23.77
CA ASP A 120 15.93 30.29 25.23
C ASP A 120 17.01 29.28 25.69
N ALA A 121 17.66 28.62 24.72
CA ALA A 121 18.79 27.71 24.83
C ALA A 121 18.45 26.37 25.52
N ASP A 122 17.29 25.82 25.22
CA ASP A 122 16.81 24.55 25.79
C ASP A 122 17.18 23.30 24.96
N GLY A 123 17.58 23.47 23.70
CA GLY A 123 17.90 22.40 22.75
C GLY A 123 16.88 22.20 21.61
N ILE A 124 15.76 22.92 21.59
CA ILE A 124 14.75 22.89 20.54
C ILE A 124 14.83 24.19 19.71
N PRO A 125 14.94 24.13 18.38
CA PRO A 125 14.86 25.32 17.55
C PRO A 125 13.48 26.01 17.60
N ASP A 126 13.46 27.35 17.70
CA ASP A 126 12.26 28.21 17.75
C ASP A 126 11.21 27.83 16.70
N TRP A 127 11.67 27.45 15.50
CA TRP A 127 10.79 27.12 14.38
C TRP A 127 9.93 25.88 14.67
N HIS A 128 10.44 24.93 15.47
CA HIS A 128 9.74 23.70 15.82
C HIS A 128 8.67 23.99 16.87
N GLU A 129 9.03 24.66 17.97
CA GLU A 129 8.07 25.09 19.00
C GLU A 129 6.94 25.93 18.40
N VAL A 130 7.25 26.98 17.63
CA VAL A 130 6.25 27.88 17.01
C VAL A 130 5.40 27.16 15.96
N ARG A 131 5.86 26.03 15.43
CA ARG A 131 5.11 25.16 14.50
C ARG A 131 4.19 24.18 15.21
N VAL A 132 4.64 23.55 16.29
CA VAL A 132 3.89 22.50 16.98
C VAL A 132 3.00 23.10 18.08
N LEU A 133 3.61 23.85 19.02
CA LEU A 133 2.96 24.40 20.21
C LEU A 133 2.45 25.84 19.99
N GLY A 134 3.20 26.65 19.23
CA GLY A 134 2.87 28.04 18.94
C GLY A 134 3.27 29.06 20.01
N THR A 135 4.17 28.69 20.92
CA THR A 135 4.86 29.58 21.88
C THR A 135 6.30 29.11 22.09
N LEU A 136 7.13 29.91 22.76
CA LEU A 136 8.53 29.64 23.12
C LEU A 136 8.68 29.52 24.67
N ASP A 137 7.70 28.92 25.34
CA ASP A 137 7.63 28.84 26.81
C ASP A 137 7.86 27.39 27.32
N ARG A 138 8.32 26.46 26.47
CA ARG A 138 8.07 25.02 26.63
C ARG A 138 9.29 24.14 26.38
N ASN A 139 10.04 23.92 27.47
CA ASN A 139 11.31 23.22 27.42
C ASN A 139 11.27 21.75 26.95
N ALA A 140 12.44 21.22 26.59
CA ALA A 140 12.74 19.89 26.07
C ALA A 140 12.08 18.72 26.81
N SER A 141 11.91 18.87 28.12
CA SER A 141 11.28 17.87 29.01
C SER A 141 9.74 17.95 29.09
N HIS A 142 9.10 18.87 28.39
CA HIS A 142 7.65 18.98 28.40
C HIS A 142 7.00 17.89 27.54
N ASP A 143 6.50 16.85 28.20
CA ASP A 143 5.51 15.94 27.61
C ASP A 143 4.20 16.72 27.37
N GLY A 144 3.76 16.78 26.11
CA GLY A 144 2.62 17.59 25.66
C GLY A 144 1.26 16.88 25.70
N ASP A 145 1.23 15.55 25.76
CA ASP A 145 0.01 14.74 25.64
C ASP A 145 -0.09 13.52 26.59
N GLY A 146 0.99 13.24 27.32
CA GLY A 146 1.06 12.33 28.46
C GLY A 146 1.53 10.92 28.15
N ASP A 147 2.26 10.67 27.05
CA ASP A 147 2.83 9.34 26.73
C ASP A 147 4.16 8.99 27.38
N GLY A 148 4.90 9.99 27.88
CA GLY A 148 6.17 9.82 28.57
C GLY A 148 7.41 10.23 27.79
N PHE A 149 7.29 10.69 26.55
CA PHE A 149 8.38 11.35 25.81
C PHE A 149 8.32 12.89 25.97
N GLY A 150 9.48 13.55 26.00
CA GLY A 150 9.57 15.01 25.92
C GLY A 150 9.71 15.51 24.48
N ILE A 151 9.34 16.77 24.18
CA ILE A 151 9.42 17.35 22.82
C ILE A 151 10.78 17.13 22.15
N ALA A 152 11.90 17.17 22.88
CA ALA A 152 13.22 16.95 22.30
C ALA A 152 13.43 15.49 21.84
N GLU A 153 12.92 14.51 22.58
CA GLU A 153 12.90 13.10 22.18
C GLU A 153 11.98 12.90 20.98
N GLU A 154 10.80 13.53 20.98
CA GLU A 154 9.85 13.44 19.87
C GLU A 154 10.35 14.10 18.59
N LEU A 155 11.07 15.22 18.69
CA LEU A 155 11.80 15.85 17.59
C LEU A 155 12.90 14.93 17.05
N GLN A 156 13.60 14.21 17.92
CA GLN A 156 14.61 13.22 17.54
C GLN A 156 14.00 11.99 16.85
N TYR A 157 12.82 11.52 17.28
CA TYR A 157 12.17 10.31 16.77
C TYR A 157 11.16 10.55 15.65
N GLY A 158 10.75 11.81 15.42
CA GLY A 158 9.77 12.18 14.39
C GLY A 158 8.31 11.89 14.75
N SER A 159 7.99 11.77 16.04
CA SER A 159 6.62 11.76 16.57
C SER A 159 6.05 13.19 16.63
N GLY A 160 5.20 13.55 17.60
CA GLY A 160 4.55 14.86 17.55
C GLY A 160 3.75 15.25 18.80
N SER A 161 4.40 16.04 19.66
CA SER A 161 4.15 16.45 21.05
C SER A 161 2.79 17.05 21.43
N THR A 162 1.74 16.44 20.91
CA THR A 162 0.32 16.84 20.97
C THR A 162 -0.63 15.67 20.62
N VAL A 163 -0.10 14.46 20.32
CA VAL A 163 -0.81 13.31 19.73
C VAL A 163 -0.26 11.96 20.21
N LYS A 164 -0.37 11.72 21.51
CA LYS A 164 -0.12 10.48 22.26
C LYS A 164 0.11 9.21 21.43
N ASP A 165 1.34 8.69 21.42
CA ASP A 165 1.66 7.46 20.69
C ASP A 165 1.28 6.17 21.46
N GLU A 166 1.19 5.06 20.72
CA GLU A 166 0.97 3.72 21.26
C GLU A 166 2.29 2.93 21.29
N ILE A 167 2.78 2.62 22.50
CA ILE A 167 3.97 1.79 22.74
C ILE A 167 3.57 0.32 22.76
N ALA A 168 4.26 -0.51 21.95
CA ALA A 168 4.12 -1.96 21.95
C ALA A 168 5.36 -2.65 22.57
N GLU A 169 5.22 -3.91 23.01
CA GLU A 169 6.41 -4.73 23.30
C GLU A 169 7.26 -4.85 22.02
N GLY A 170 8.49 -4.37 22.09
CA GLY A 170 9.41 -4.27 20.95
C GLY A 170 9.60 -2.86 20.36
N GLY A 171 8.76 -1.86 20.69
CA GLY A 171 8.98 -0.46 20.29
C GLY A 171 7.72 0.39 20.07
N VAL A 172 7.93 1.68 19.80
CA VAL A 172 6.88 2.67 19.48
C VAL A 172 6.38 2.50 18.04
N SER A 173 5.09 2.71 17.79
CA SER A 173 4.47 2.53 16.46
C SER A 173 3.81 3.82 15.91
N ILE A 174 4.63 4.80 15.51
CA ILE A 174 4.16 6.10 15.01
C ILE A 174 3.20 6.02 13.82
N ARG A 175 2.24 6.96 13.76
CA ARG A 175 1.06 6.85 12.88
C ARG A 175 1.10 7.68 11.59
N ARG A 176 2.08 7.46 10.70
CA ARG A 176 1.99 7.89 9.27
C ARG A 176 2.97 7.18 8.32
N THR A 177 2.44 6.29 7.47
CA THR A 177 3.03 5.67 6.24
C THR A 177 4.36 4.90 6.32
N THR A 178 5.28 5.27 7.20
CA THR A 178 6.59 4.63 7.40
C THR A 178 6.71 4.20 8.86
N LYS A 179 6.97 2.92 9.11
CA LYS A 179 7.32 2.44 10.44
C LYS A 179 8.76 2.85 10.74
N VAL A 180 8.97 3.59 11.82
CA VAL A 180 10.27 3.65 12.50
C VAL A 180 10.29 2.50 13.51
N PHE A 181 11.41 1.79 13.59
CA PHE A 181 11.64 0.76 14.62
C PHE A 181 12.78 1.25 15.52
N MET A 182 12.56 1.20 16.84
CA MET A 182 13.55 1.63 17.83
C MET A 182 13.89 0.44 18.73
N ASN A 183 15.15 0.01 18.68
CA ASN A 183 15.60 -1.27 19.22
C ASN A 183 15.95 -1.17 20.70
N PHE A 184 14.95 -1.25 21.58
CA PHE A 184 15.13 -1.13 23.03
C PHE A 184 15.62 -2.42 23.73
N SER A 185 15.72 -3.56 23.02
CA SER A 185 15.90 -4.87 23.67
C SER A 185 16.68 -5.94 22.90
N GLY A 186 17.29 -5.60 21.75
CA GLY A 186 18.22 -6.51 21.03
C GLY A 186 17.57 -7.38 19.95
N ALA A 187 16.60 -6.84 19.19
CA ALA A 187 16.16 -7.47 17.95
C ALA A 187 17.28 -7.45 16.90
N ASN A 188 17.44 -8.55 16.16
CA ASN A 188 18.38 -8.65 15.04
C ASN A 188 17.70 -8.24 13.73
N ARG A 189 18.46 -7.63 12.82
CA ARG A 189 18.00 -7.24 11.49
C ARG A 189 17.97 -8.44 10.55
N ILE A 190 16.95 -8.49 9.70
CA ILE A 190 16.91 -9.39 8.55
C ILE A 190 16.60 -8.60 7.27
N THR A 191 17.48 -8.75 6.30
CA THR A 191 17.31 -8.24 4.94
C THR A 191 17.08 -9.41 4.00
N VAL A 192 16.14 -9.26 3.07
CA VAL A 192 15.85 -10.25 2.02
C VAL A 192 15.92 -9.54 0.67
N SER A 193 16.70 -10.09 -0.25
CA SER A 193 16.94 -9.55 -1.58
C SER A 193 16.99 -10.66 -2.64
N SER A 194 17.10 -10.27 -3.91
CA SER A 194 17.49 -11.17 -5.01
C SER A 194 18.79 -10.67 -5.63
N ASP A 195 19.52 -11.59 -6.25
CA ASP A 195 20.66 -11.30 -7.10
C ASP A 195 20.43 -11.98 -8.47
N PRO A 196 20.23 -11.21 -9.57
CA PRO A 196 20.22 -9.74 -9.61
C PRO A 196 19.01 -9.11 -8.89
N PRO A 197 19.12 -7.83 -8.48
CA PRO A 197 18.08 -7.14 -7.71
C PRO A 197 16.77 -6.93 -8.48
N GLY A 198 15.65 -7.09 -7.79
CA GLY A 198 14.30 -6.83 -8.31
C GLY A 198 13.52 -8.06 -8.81
N LEU A 199 14.10 -9.25 -8.76
CA LEU A 199 13.40 -10.52 -9.04
C LEU A 199 12.59 -11.03 -7.84
N VAL A 200 12.98 -10.62 -6.63
CA VAL A 200 12.20 -10.76 -5.38
C VAL A 200 12.03 -9.37 -4.76
N SER A 201 10.85 -9.09 -4.19
CA SER A 201 10.61 -7.86 -3.44
C SER A 201 11.58 -7.74 -2.27
N SER A 202 12.47 -6.74 -2.32
CA SER A 202 13.41 -6.46 -1.24
C SER A 202 12.67 -6.08 0.04
N SER A 203 13.01 -6.71 1.16
CA SER A 203 12.45 -6.37 2.48
C SER A 203 13.53 -6.24 3.53
N ASP A 204 13.46 -5.18 4.33
CA ASP A 204 14.27 -4.97 5.52
C ASP A 204 13.33 -5.01 6.74
N ALA A 205 13.70 -5.76 7.77
CA ALA A 205 12.88 -6.00 8.95
C ALA A 205 13.75 -6.27 10.18
N TYR A 206 13.18 -6.10 11.36
CA TYR A 206 13.80 -6.49 12.62
C TYR A 206 12.98 -7.62 13.25
N GLN A 207 13.66 -8.55 13.93
CA GLN A 207 13.09 -9.78 14.49
C GLN A 207 13.72 -10.06 15.85
N ASP A 208 12.92 -10.51 16.82
CA ASP A 208 13.39 -10.72 18.20
C ASP A 208 14.52 -11.74 18.29
N LEU A 209 15.42 -11.56 19.27
CA LEU A 209 16.55 -12.47 19.50
C LEU A 209 16.07 -13.92 19.71
N ASN A 210 16.58 -14.84 18.89
CA ASN A 210 16.17 -16.26 18.80
C ASN A 210 14.76 -16.55 18.25
N SER A 211 14.05 -15.56 17.68
CA SER A 211 12.86 -15.82 16.85
C SER A 211 13.21 -16.61 15.58
N THR A 212 12.21 -17.08 14.83
CA THR A 212 12.42 -17.82 13.57
C THR A 212 11.81 -17.10 12.37
N PHE A 213 12.66 -16.66 11.46
CA PHE A 213 12.24 -16.20 10.14
C PHE A 213 12.03 -17.39 9.19
N THR A 214 11.22 -17.22 8.15
CA THR A 214 10.99 -18.23 7.11
C THR A 214 10.75 -17.57 5.76
N SER A 215 11.54 -17.95 4.75
CA SER A 215 11.55 -17.31 3.44
C SER A 215 10.33 -17.66 2.59
N ALA A 216 10.17 -16.94 1.48
CA ALA A 216 9.28 -17.34 0.40
C ALA A 216 9.72 -18.68 -0.21
N ASN A 217 8.76 -19.44 -0.74
CA ASN A 217 9.02 -20.64 -1.53
C ASN A 217 9.22 -20.24 -2.99
N LEU A 218 10.45 -20.25 -3.48
CA LEU A 218 10.83 -19.83 -4.83
C LEU A 218 11.17 -21.02 -5.71
N SER A 219 10.83 -20.95 -6.99
CA SER A 219 11.08 -22.02 -7.98
C SER A 219 10.80 -21.53 -9.40
N GLY A 220 11.64 -21.91 -10.36
CA GLY A 220 11.39 -21.69 -11.79
C GLY A 220 11.83 -20.31 -12.31
N ALA A 221 11.38 -19.98 -13.52
CA ALA A 221 11.81 -18.80 -14.26
C ALA A 221 10.99 -17.53 -13.94
N SER A 222 11.66 -16.39 -13.92
CA SER A 222 11.09 -15.04 -13.80
C SER A 222 11.94 -14.06 -14.62
N ASN A 223 11.33 -13.28 -15.51
CA ASN A 223 11.98 -12.24 -16.33
C ASN A 223 13.28 -12.66 -17.06
N GLY A 224 13.36 -13.92 -17.52
CA GLY A 224 14.54 -14.46 -18.22
C GLY A 224 15.65 -15.03 -17.32
N TYR A 225 15.42 -15.05 -16.00
CA TYR A 225 16.32 -15.66 -15.01
C TYR A 225 15.62 -16.83 -14.30
N VAL A 226 16.37 -17.82 -13.82
CA VAL A 226 15.83 -18.98 -13.07
C VAL A 226 16.35 -18.96 -11.64
N PHE A 227 15.44 -19.19 -10.68
CA PHE A 227 15.82 -19.32 -9.26
C PHE A 227 16.67 -20.59 -9.06
N SER A 228 17.84 -20.42 -8.45
CA SER A 228 18.77 -21.52 -8.17
C SER A 228 18.70 -21.95 -6.71
N HIS A 229 18.95 -21.04 -5.77
CA HIS A 229 19.02 -21.35 -4.33
C HIS A 229 18.91 -20.09 -3.46
N TRP A 230 18.73 -20.28 -2.14
CA TRP A 230 18.91 -19.22 -1.13
C TRP A 230 20.35 -19.22 -0.59
N GLU A 231 20.92 -18.05 -0.37
CA GLU A 231 22.07 -17.81 0.51
C GLU A 231 21.62 -17.09 1.79
N VAL A 232 22.38 -17.27 2.88
CA VAL A 232 22.26 -16.50 4.13
C VAL A 232 23.66 -16.09 4.56
N ASN A 233 23.92 -14.80 4.72
CA ASN A 233 25.25 -14.26 5.05
C ASN A 233 26.34 -14.78 4.09
N GLY A 234 26.03 -14.84 2.79
CA GLY A 234 26.90 -15.35 1.72
C GLY A 234 27.02 -16.89 1.65
N VAL A 235 26.32 -17.64 2.49
CA VAL A 235 26.43 -19.11 2.56
C VAL A 235 25.18 -19.78 1.97
N ARG A 236 25.35 -20.44 0.82
CA ARG A 236 24.35 -21.26 0.11
C ARG A 236 23.65 -22.26 1.04
N ARG A 237 22.32 -22.36 0.91
CA ARG A 237 21.45 -23.27 1.66
C ARG A 237 20.94 -24.40 0.78
N ALA A 238 21.28 -25.63 1.16
CA ALA A 238 20.99 -26.85 0.43
C ALA A 238 20.46 -27.94 1.35
N ASP A 239 19.88 -28.98 0.77
CA ASP A 239 19.46 -30.19 1.49
C ASP A 239 20.62 -31.20 1.68
N ALA A 240 20.31 -32.38 2.19
CA ALA A 240 21.30 -33.42 2.47
C ALA A 240 21.89 -34.09 1.21
N GLY A 241 21.35 -33.84 0.01
CA GLY A 241 21.92 -34.23 -1.27
C GLY A 241 22.79 -33.15 -1.93
N GLY A 242 22.77 -31.92 -1.41
CA GLY A 242 23.46 -30.77 -2.00
C GLY A 242 22.56 -29.86 -2.86
N VAL A 243 21.28 -30.23 -3.03
CA VAL A 243 20.32 -29.51 -3.85
C VAL A 243 19.85 -28.24 -3.13
N GLY A 244 19.85 -27.11 -3.85
CA GLY A 244 19.45 -25.79 -3.36
C GLY A 244 18.03 -25.80 -2.82
N LEU A 245 17.86 -25.28 -1.60
CA LEU A 245 16.55 -25.23 -0.96
C LEU A 245 15.68 -24.13 -1.59
N ASN A 246 14.49 -24.49 -2.07
CA ASN A 246 13.47 -23.55 -2.55
C ASN A 246 12.93 -22.62 -1.44
N LYS A 247 13.04 -23.06 -0.19
CA LYS A 247 12.54 -22.36 1.01
C LYS A 247 13.43 -22.68 2.21
N ILE A 248 13.73 -21.67 3.02
CA ILE A 248 14.56 -21.79 4.21
C ILE A 248 13.85 -21.24 5.46
N THR A 249 14.25 -21.74 6.63
CA THR A 249 13.81 -21.27 7.96
C THR A 249 15.06 -21.05 8.80
N GLU A 250 15.22 -19.86 9.36
CA GLU A 250 16.44 -19.39 10.01
C GLU A 250 16.11 -18.82 11.39
N THR A 251 16.89 -19.19 12.41
CA THR A 251 16.80 -18.59 13.75
C THR A 251 17.58 -17.27 13.77
N MET A 252 17.00 -16.24 14.37
CA MET A 252 17.54 -14.87 14.45
C MET A 252 18.48 -14.71 15.65
N SER A 253 19.62 -15.41 15.60
CA SER A 253 20.71 -15.31 16.58
C SER A 253 21.68 -14.15 16.32
N GLU A 254 21.67 -13.63 15.10
CA GLU A 254 22.55 -12.58 14.56
C GLU A 254 21.79 -11.86 13.43
N ASP A 255 22.34 -10.74 12.93
CA ASP A 255 21.86 -10.09 11.71
C ASP A 255 22.01 -11.01 10.49
N LYS A 256 20.99 -11.05 9.62
CA LYS A 256 20.95 -11.97 8.47
C LYS A 256 20.58 -11.29 7.14
N HIS A 257 21.45 -11.46 6.16
CA HIS A 257 21.24 -11.05 4.76
C HIS A 257 20.91 -12.28 3.90
N LEU A 258 19.65 -12.41 3.51
CA LEU A 258 19.11 -13.49 2.69
C LEU A 258 19.10 -13.07 1.21
N VAL A 259 19.77 -13.84 0.36
CA VAL A 259 19.80 -13.60 -1.09
C VAL A 259 19.15 -14.77 -1.82
N ALA A 260 18.13 -14.49 -2.62
CA ALA A 260 17.67 -15.44 -3.63
C ALA A 260 18.59 -15.33 -4.86
N LYS A 261 19.38 -16.36 -5.14
CA LYS A 261 20.30 -16.40 -6.29
C LYS A 261 19.55 -16.82 -7.56
N TYR A 262 19.71 -16.02 -8.61
CA TYR A 262 19.14 -16.22 -9.93
C TYR A 262 20.24 -16.06 -10.99
N TYR A 263 20.24 -16.93 -12.00
CA TYR A 263 21.12 -16.80 -13.18
C TYR A 263 20.24 -16.74 -14.44
N PRO A 264 20.70 -16.11 -15.54
CA PRO A 264 19.94 -16.08 -16.79
C PRO A 264 19.65 -17.51 -17.27
N GLN A 265 18.46 -17.74 -17.80
CA GLN A 265 17.95 -19.07 -18.12
C GLN A 265 18.86 -19.85 -19.07
N ASP A 266 19.48 -19.15 -20.01
CA ASP A 266 20.29 -19.71 -21.09
C ASP A 266 21.78 -19.29 -20.96
N LYS A 267 22.23 -18.92 -19.74
CA LYS A 267 23.65 -18.65 -19.45
C LYS A 267 24.35 -19.96 -19.10
N ASP A 268 25.39 -20.25 -19.86
CA ASP A 268 26.40 -21.29 -19.68
C ASP A 268 27.76 -20.57 -19.67
N SER A 269 28.61 -20.87 -18.67
CA SER A 269 29.84 -20.12 -18.39
C SER A 269 31.12 -20.81 -18.84
N ASP A 270 31.24 -22.12 -18.63
CA ASP A 270 32.41 -22.94 -18.99
C ASP A 270 32.24 -23.68 -20.33
N LYS A 271 31.01 -23.71 -20.87
CA LYS A 271 30.62 -24.13 -22.23
C LYS A 271 30.50 -25.64 -22.40
N ASP A 272 29.66 -26.24 -21.56
CA ASP A 272 29.43 -27.68 -21.47
C ASP A 272 28.02 -28.12 -21.93
N ASP A 273 27.18 -27.17 -22.36
CA ASP A 273 25.74 -27.30 -22.68
C ASP A 273 24.78 -27.47 -21.45
N ILE A 274 25.23 -27.24 -20.21
CA ILE A 274 24.37 -27.04 -19.01
C ILE A 274 24.25 -25.54 -18.67
N PRO A 275 23.05 -25.04 -18.31
CA PRO A 275 22.93 -23.68 -17.77
C PRO A 275 23.41 -23.53 -16.32
N ASP A 276 24.14 -22.44 -16.03
CA ASP A 276 24.61 -21.96 -14.71
C ASP A 276 23.62 -22.25 -13.57
N TRP A 277 22.34 -21.89 -13.76
CA TRP A 277 21.33 -21.96 -12.71
C TRP A 277 21.07 -23.38 -12.23
N TYR A 278 21.23 -24.36 -13.12
CA TYR A 278 21.00 -25.78 -12.86
C TYR A 278 22.15 -26.37 -12.06
N GLU A 279 23.40 -26.14 -12.47
CA GLU A 279 24.57 -26.58 -11.69
C GLU A 279 24.63 -25.93 -10.30
N TRP A 280 24.42 -24.60 -10.21
CA TRP A 280 24.36 -23.91 -8.92
C TRP A 280 23.18 -24.38 -8.06
N ARG A 281 22.15 -24.98 -8.66
CA ARG A 281 21.00 -25.55 -7.94
C ARG A 281 21.25 -27.00 -7.51
N GLU A 282 21.81 -27.86 -8.35
CA GLU A 282 22.02 -29.28 -8.01
C GLU A 282 23.34 -29.52 -7.26
N PHE A 283 24.41 -28.79 -7.57
CA PHE A 283 25.77 -29.01 -7.03
C PHE A 283 26.35 -27.82 -6.26
N GLY A 284 26.04 -26.58 -6.68
CA GLY A 284 26.58 -25.37 -6.04
C GLY A 284 28.02 -25.01 -6.44
N ASN A 285 28.43 -25.39 -7.64
CA ASN A 285 29.67 -25.03 -8.33
C ASN A 285 29.45 -25.23 -9.85
N LEU A 286 30.44 -24.88 -10.67
CA LEU A 286 30.48 -25.09 -12.12
C LEU A 286 31.54 -26.14 -12.51
N ASP A 287 31.71 -27.19 -11.69
CA ASP A 287 32.73 -28.23 -11.90
C ASP A 287 32.18 -29.46 -12.66
N LYS A 288 30.96 -29.38 -13.23
CA LYS A 288 30.08 -30.53 -13.48
C LYS A 288 29.58 -30.68 -14.91
N ASN A 289 30.53 -30.81 -15.84
CA ASN A 289 30.23 -30.92 -17.26
C ASN A 289 29.14 -31.95 -17.64
N GLY A 290 28.35 -31.62 -18.67
CA GLY A 290 27.21 -32.36 -19.20
C GLY A 290 27.45 -33.79 -19.66
N SER A 291 28.70 -34.26 -19.74
CA SER A 291 29.03 -35.67 -20.01
C SER A 291 29.19 -36.52 -18.74
N THR A 292 29.07 -35.93 -17.55
CA THR A 292 29.13 -36.67 -16.28
C THR A 292 27.78 -37.23 -15.87
N ASP A 293 27.81 -38.49 -15.43
CA ASP A 293 26.73 -39.28 -14.83
C ASP A 293 27.06 -39.35 -13.32
N PRO A 294 26.40 -38.56 -12.44
CA PRO A 294 26.84 -38.41 -11.06
C PRO A 294 26.38 -39.54 -10.13
N ASP A 295 25.30 -40.25 -10.47
CA ASP A 295 24.67 -41.24 -9.60
C ASP A 295 24.69 -42.69 -10.16
N GLY A 296 24.95 -42.85 -11.47
CA GLY A 296 25.29 -44.12 -12.12
C GLY A 296 24.13 -44.85 -12.79
N ASP A 297 23.01 -44.18 -13.09
CA ASP A 297 21.86 -44.80 -13.78
C ASP A 297 22.03 -44.95 -15.31
N GLY A 298 22.94 -44.17 -15.90
CA GLY A 298 23.29 -44.19 -17.32
C GLY A 298 22.78 -43.00 -18.15
N PHE A 299 22.05 -42.05 -17.56
CA PHE A 299 21.89 -40.70 -18.12
C PHE A 299 23.11 -39.84 -17.77
N ASN A 300 23.45 -38.90 -18.66
CA ASN A 300 24.41 -37.84 -18.34
C ASN A 300 23.68 -36.53 -18.00
N LEU A 301 24.38 -35.63 -17.31
CA LEU A 301 23.83 -34.37 -16.81
C LEU A 301 23.12 -33.50 -17.88
N ALA A 302 23.61 -33.48 -19.13
CA ALA A 302 22.95 -32.77 -20.21
C ALA A 302 21.64 -33.44 -20.68
N GLU A 303 21.51 -34.77 -20.54
CA GLU A 303 20.26 -35.50 -20.71
C GLU A 303 19.32 -35.27 -19.52
N GLU A 304 19.82 -35.32 -18.30
CA GLU A 304 19.01 -35.11 -17.10
C GLU A 304 18.41 -33.70 -17.00
N ALA A 305 19.21 -32.67 -17.22
CA ALA A 305 18.76 -31.27 -17.26
C ALA A 305 17.68 -31.05 -18.33
N LYS A 306 17.85 -31.69 -19.49
CA LYS A 306 16.94 -31.65 -20.65
C LYS A 306 15.64 -32.42 -20.43
N PHE A 307 15.68 -33.50 -19.64
CA PHE A 307 14.50 -34.33 -19.34
C PHE A 307 13.83 -33.98 -18.00
N GLY A 308 14.46 -33.14 -17.17
CA GLY A 308 13.95 -32.78 -15.84
C GLY A 308 14.12 -33.88 -14.80
N LEU A 309 15.16 -34.70 -14.96
CA LEU A 309 15.57 -35.73 -14.01
C LEU A 309 16.43 -35.12 -12.88
N ALA A 310 16.86 -35.94 -11.92
CA ALA A 310 17.44 -35.49 -10.66
C ALA A 310 18.85 -36.10 -10.48
N PRO A 311 19.94 -35.35 -10.78
CA PRO A 311 21.29 -35.86 -11.08
C PRO A 311 22.11 -36.22 -9.85
N ASN A 312 21.43 -36.86 -8.90
CA ASN A 312 21.81 -37.10 -7.52
C ASN A 312 21.04 -38.32 -6.94
N VAL A 313 20.13 -38.95 -7.70
CA VAL A 313 19.15 -39.95 -7.27
C VAL A 313 18.82 -40.91 -8.43
N PRO A 314 19.45 -42.11 -8.51
CA PRO A 314 19.35 -43.00 -9.67
C PRO A 314 17.92 -43.38 -10.06
N ASP A 315 17.58 -43.25 -11.33
CA ASP A 315 16.23 -43.51 -11.84
C ASP A 315 16.05 -44.96 -12.33
N GLU A 316 14.85 -45.52 -12.12
CA GLU A 316 14.50 -46.86 -12.60
C GLU A 316 13.69 -46.75 -13.92
N ILE A 317 14.33 -47.05 -15.06
CA ILE A 317 13.69 -47.04 -16.38
C ILE A 317 12.95 -48.38 -16.64
N ALA A 318 11.65 -48.30 -16.96
CA ALA A 318 10.89 -49.47 -17.44
C ALA A 318 11.01 -49.67 -18.97
N GLU A 319 10.90 -50.93 -19.44
CA GLU A 319 10.75 -51.26 -20.87
C GLU A 319 9.57 -50.45 -21.47
N GLY A 320 9.89 -49.53 -22.39
CA GLY A 320 8.94 -48.56 -22.96
C GLY A 320 9.25 -47.09 -22.66
N GLY A 321 10.30 -46.78 -21.89
CA GLY A 321 10.81 -45.39 -21.76
C GLY A 321 10.09 -44.55 -20.71
N VAL A 322 9.67 -45.16 -19.60
CA VAL A 322 9.00 -44.48 -18.47
C VAL A 322 9.90 -44.59 -17.23
N SER A 323 10.36 -43.44 -16.72
CA SER A 323 10.93 -43.30 -15.37
C SER A 323 9.80 -43.33 -14.31
N ILE A 324 10.10 -43.86 -13.12
CA ILE A 324 9.11 -44.13 -12.07
C ILE A 324 9.35 -43.31 -10.77
N ARG A 325 9.85 -42.07 -10.88
CA ARG A 325 9.86 -41.11 -9.74
C ARG A 325 9.15 -39.79 -10.01
N ARG A 326 9.04 -38.95 -8.97
CA ARG A 326 7.91 -38.02 -8.77
C ARG A 326 8.26 -36.53 -8.98
N ALA A 327 8.02 -36.00 -10.17
CA ALA A 327 7.71 -34.57 -10.37
C ALA A 327 6.81 -34.26 -11.59
N GLY A 328 6.53 -35.26 -12.44
CA GLY A 328 5.70 -35.15 -13.64
C GLY A 328 5.87 -36.42 -14.46
N MET A 329 4.98 -36.68 -15.42
CA MET A 329 5.18 -37.77 -16.38
C MET A 329 5.94 -37.24 -17.60
N VAL A 330 7.25 -37.47 -17.64
CA VAL A 330 8.10 -37.15 -18.79
C VAL A 330 8.05 -38.35 -19.76
N PHE A 331 7.63 -38.10 -21.00
CA PHE A 331 7.60 -39.11 -22.05
C PHE A 331 8.87 -38.98 -22.92
N MET A 332 9.83 -39.90 -22.74
CA MET A 332 11.07 -39.91 -23.50
C MET A 332 10.97 -40.83 -24.72
N ASN A 333 11.08 -40.25 -25.92
CA ASN A 333 11.01 -40.98 -27.19
C ASN A 333 12.36 -41.62 -27.55
N PHE A 334 12.59 -42.84 -27.08
CA PHE A 334 13.76 -43.65 -27.44
C PHE A 334 13.59 -44.46 -28.76
N SER A 335 12.48 -44.30 -29.49
CA SER A 335 12.11 -45.23 -30.58
C SER A 335 11.34 -44.57 -31.72
N ASP A 336 12.03 -43.72 -32.49
CA ASP A 336 11.71 -43.41 -33.89
C ASP A 336 10.33 -42.77 -34.18
N ALA A 337 9.54 -42.43 -33.15
CA ALA A 337 8.15 -41.95 -33.29
C ALA A 337 8.06 -40.67 -34.14
N LYS A 338 7.02 -40.59 -34.98
CA LYS A 338 6.85 -39.49 -35.96
C LYS A 338 5.73 -38.54 -35.55
N ARG A 339 5.83 -37.29 -36.00
CA ARG A 339 4.85 -36.23 -35.72
C ARG A 339 3.56 -36.49 -36.48
N LEU A 340 2.44 -36.42 -35.78
CA LEU A 340 1.10 -36.46 -36.32
C LEU A 340 0.36 -35.16 -35.95
N THR A 341 0.03 -34.35 -36.95
CA THR A 341 -0.84 -33.17 -36.80
C THR A 341 -2.23 -33.51 -37.37
N VAL A 342 -3.30 -33.09 -36.69
CA VAL A 342 -4.68 -33.17 -37.21
C VAL A 342 -5.31 -31.79 -37.11
N SER A 343 -5.92 -31.30 -38.19
CA SER A 343 -6.50 -29.95 -38.29
C SER A 343 -7.69 -29.90 -39.24
N SER A 344 -8.27 -28.70 -39.40
CA SER A 344 -9.22 -28.38 -40.48
C SER A 344 -8.74 -27.16 -41.25
N ASP A 345 -9.22 -27.04 -42.48
CA ASP A 345 -9.06 -25.88 -43.34
C ASP A 345 -10.45 -25.49 -43.90
N PRO A 346 -11.01 -24.31 -43.54
CA PRO A 346 -10.43 -23.31 -42.63
C PRO A 346 -10.28 -23.80 -41.16
N PRO A 347 -9.36 -23.18 -40.40
CA PRO A 347 -9.03 -23.61 -39.03
C PRO A 347 -10.19 -23.44 -38.03
N GLY A 348 -10.29 -24.37 -37.09
CA GLY A 348 -11.27 -24.36 -36.00
C GLY A 348 -12.60 -25.09 -36.27
N LEU A 349 -12.81 -25.62 -37.47
CA LEU A 349 -13.94 -26.51 -37.77
C LEU A 349 -13.74 -27.92 -37.19
N VAL A 350 -12.49 -28.37 -37.02
CA VAL A 350 -12.10 -29.55 -36.23
C VAL A 350 -11.13 -29.12 -35.14
N SER A 351 -11.19 -29.76 -33.97
CA SER A 351 -10.22 -29.54 -32.89
C SER A 351 -8.83 -29.92 -33.34
N SER A 352 -7.92 -28.94 -33.43
CA SER A 352 -6.53 -29.18 -33.83
C SER A 352 -5.77 -29.97 -32.76
N SER A 353 -5.02 -30.99 -33.17
CA SER A 353 -4.08 -31.71 -32.29
C SER A 353 -2.71 -31.88 -32.96
N ASN A 354 -1.67 -31.95 -32.14
CA ASN A 354 -0.32 -32.31 -32.54
C ASN A 354 0.19 -33.34 -31.52
N ALA A 355 0.69 -34.47 -32.00
CA ALA A 355 1.13 -35.59 -31.17
C ALA A 355 2.32 -36.30 -31.82
N TYR A 356 3.05 -37.09 -31.05
CA TYR A 356 3.97 -38.09 -31.58
C TYR A 356 3.32 -39.47 -31.49
N GLN A 357 3.57 -40.31 -32.48
CA GLN A 357 3.01 -41.66 -32.59
C GLN A 357 4.11 -42.63 -33.06
N ASP A 358 4.15 -43.82 -32.47
CA ASP A 358 5.22 -44.80 -32.69
C ASP A 358 5.38 -45.18 -34.17
N LEU A 359 6.61 -45.48 -34.60
CA LEU A 359 6.87 -45.88 -35.98
C LEU A 359 6.10 -47.18 -36.32
N ASN A 360 5.30 -47.12 -37.38
CA ASN A 360 4.35 -48.14 -37.83
C ASN A 360 3.10 -48.34 -36.94
N SER A 361 2.83 -47.46 -35.98
CA SER A 361 1.50 -47.37 -35.34
C SER A 361 0.42 -46.97 -36.37
N THR A 362 -0.86 -47.12 -36.03
CA THR A 362 -1.98 -46.75 -36.91
C THR A 362 -2.92 -45.75 -36.25
N PHE A 363 -3.08 -44.58 -36.86
CA PHE A 363 -4.05 -43.57 -36.44
C PHE A 363 -5.33 -43.67 -37.29
N THR A 364 -6.49 -43.32 -36.72
CA THR A 364 -7.77 -43.25 -37.45
C THR A 364 -8.47 -41.94 -37.14
N SER A 365 -8.85 -41.20 -38.19
CA SER A 365 -9.48 -39.89 -38.05
C SER A 365 -10.93 -39.98 -37.53
N ALA A 366 -11.50 -38.82 -37.20
CA ALA A 366 -12.94 -38.71 -36.96
C ALA A 366 -13.73 -38.98 -38.27
N ASN A 367 -14.93 -39.55 -38.14
CA ASN A 367 -15.85 -39.66 -39.27
C ASN A 367 -16.61 -38.34 -39.44
N LEU A 368 -16.29 -37.58 -40.48
CA LEU A 368 -16.84 -36.26 -40.76
C LEU A 368 -17.82 -36.31 -41.94
N SER A 369 -18.91 -35.53 -41.87
CA SER A 369 -19.87 -35.37 -42.96
C SER A 369 -20.79 -34.18 -42.71
N GLY A 370 -21.25 -33.54 -43.79
CA GLY A 370 -22.29 -32.50 -43.74
C GLY A 370 -21.78 -31.11 -43.31
N ALA A 371 -22.75 -30.22 -43.06
CA ALA A 371 -22.51 -28.79 -42.84
C ALA A 371 -22.21 -28.42 -41.38
N LYS A 372 -21.26 -27.50 -41.18
CA LYS A 372 -20.89 -26.89 -39.89
C LYS A 372 -20.52 -25.41 -40.11
N ASN A 373 -21.19 -24.52 -39.37
CA ASN A 373 -20.92 -23.07 -39.38
C ASN A 373 -20.93 -22.39 -40.78
N GLY A 374 -21.75 -22.87 -41.71
CA GLY A 374 -21.83 -22.36 -43.08
C GLY A 374 -20.91 -23.05 -44.10
N TYR A 375 -19.97 -23.88 -43.63
CA TYR A 375 -19.10 -24.69 -44.46
C TYR A 375 -19.58 -26.14 -44.52
N VAL A 376 -19.22 -26.89 -45.57
CA VAL A 376 -19.55 -28.31 -45.75
C VAL A 376 -18.25 -29.11 -45.83
N PHE A 377 -18.18 -30.23 -45.08
CA PHE A 377 -17.03 -31.13 -45.16
C PHE A 377 -16.98 -31.79 -46.54
N SER A 378 -15.83 -31.69 -47.22
CA SER A 378 -15.60 -32.30 -48.52
C SER A 378 -14.76 -33.58 -48.41
N HIS A 379 -13.55 -33.51 -47.87
CA HIS A 379 -12.64 -34.66 -47.81
C HIS A 379 -11.51 -34.48 -46.77
N TRP A 380 -10.78 -35.57 -46.51
CA TRP A 380 -9.50 -35.51 -45.78
C TRP A 380 -8.32 -35.43 -46.77
N GLU A 381 -7.31 -34.64 -46.43
CA GLU A 381 -5.97 -34.69 -47.00
C GLU A 381 -4.98 -35.26 -45.98
N VAL A 382 -3.87 -35.81 -46.48
CA VAL A 382 -2.69 -36.16 -45.66
C VAL A 382 -1.45 -35.71 -46.42
N ASN A 383 -0.62 -34.85 -45.80
CA ASN A 383 0.53 -34.20 -46.42
C ASN A 383 0.16 -33.50 -47.75
N GLY A 384 -1.00 -32.82 -47.78
CA GLY A 384 -1.54 -32.13 -48.97
C GLY A 384 -2.13 -33.04 -50.05
N ILE A 385 -2.25 -34.35 -49.82
CA ILE A 385 -2.79 -35.31 -50.80
C ILE A 385 -4.18 -35.78 -50.37
N ARG A 386 -5.21 -35.38 -51.13
CA ARG A 386 -6.62 -35.79 -51.01
C ARG A 386 -6.77 -37.31 -50.88
N ARG A 387 -7.65 -37.75 -49.99
CA ARG A 387 -7.98 -39.16 -49.76
C ARG A 387 -9.40 -39.48 -50.24
N ALA A 388 -9.47 -40.39 -51.20
CA ALA A 388 -10.70 -40.82 -51.88
C ALA A 388 -10.82 -42.35 -51.91
N ASP A 389 -12.02 -42.84 -52.23
CA ASP A 389 -12.30 -44.24 -52.49
C ASP A 389 -11.94 -44.64 -53.94
N ALA A 390 -12.22 -45.90 -54.31
CA ALA A 390 -11.92 -46.43 -55.64
C ALA A 390 -12.77 -45.84 -56.78
N GLY A 391 -13.78 -45.01 -56.46
CA GLY A 391 -14.58 -44.24 -57.42
C GLY A 391 -14.23 -42.75 -57.48
N GLY A 392 -13.22 -42.29 -56.73
CA GLY A 392 -12.80 -40.88 -56.67
C GLY A 392 -13.52 -40.05 -55.60
N VAL A 393 -14.47 -40.62 -54.87
CA VAL A 393 -15.27 -39.92 -53.87
C VAL A 393 -14.50 -39.75 -52.57
N GLY A 394 -14.52 -38.55 -51.99
CA GLY A 394 -13.79 -38.17 -50.79
C GLY A 394 -14.14 -39.03 -49.57
N LEU A 395 -13.11 -39.55 -48.89
CA LEU A 395 -13.32 -40.40 -47.71
C LEU A 395 -13.72 -39.56 -46.49
N ASN A 396 -14.86 -39.89 -45.89
CA ASN A 396 -15.36 -39.27 -44.66
C ASN A 396 -14.54 -39.63 -43.40
N ARG A 397 -13.81 -40.75 -43.44
CA ARG A 397 -12.86 -41.18 -42.41
C ARG A 397 -11.71 -41.92 -43.05
N ILE A 398 -10.49 -41.71 -42.54
CA ILE A 398 -9.28 -42.36 -43.02
C ILE A 398 -8.50 -43.00 -41.86
N THR A 399 -7.74 -44.06 -42.19
CA THR A 399 -6.84 -44.76 -41.27
C THR A 399 -5.46 -44.77 -41.92
N GLU A 400 -4.45 -44.28 -41.21
CA GLU A 400 -3.10 -44.04 -41.72
C GLU A 400 -2.06 -44.71 -40.82
N THR A 401 -1.11 -45.42 -41.42
CA THR A 401 0.07 -45.94 -40.72
C THR A 401 1.12 -44.84 -40.58
N ILE A 402 1.68 -44.68 -39.38
CA ILE A 402 2.67 -43.65 -39.06
C ILE A 402 4.08 -44.13 -39.43
N SER A 403 4.41 -44.09 -40.71
CA SER A 403 5.75 -44.39 -41.25
C SER A 403 6.67 -43.16 -41.34
N GLU A 404 6.09 -41.97 -41.29
CA GLU A 404 6.71 -40.66 -41.52
C GLU A 404 5.89 -39.58 -40.78
N ASN A 405 6.36 -38.33 -40.79
CA ASN A 405 5.57 -37.22 -40.26
C ASN A 405 4.32 -37.00 -41.14
N LYS A 406 3.14 -36.88 -40.51
CA LYS A 406 1.86 -36.74 -41.21
C LYS A 406 1.04 -35.58 -40.67
N ASP A 407 0.68 -34.66 -41.56
CA ASP A 407 -0.23 -33.56 -41.30
C ASP A 407 -1.55 -33.87 -42.01
N MET A 408 -2.59 -34.18 -41.22
CA MET A 408 -3.92 -34.59 -41.68
C MET A 408 -4.90 -33.41 -41.61
N VAL A 409 -5.47 -33.01 -42.74
CA VAL A 409 -6.33 -31.81 -42.84
C VAL A 409 -7.73 -32.19 -43.31
N ALA A 410 -8.75 -31.77 -42.57
CA ALA A 410 -10.14 -31.85 -43.03
C ALA A 410 -10.48 -30.61 -43.87
N LYS A 411 -10.77 -30.79 -45.16
CA LYS A 411 -11.11 -29.70 -46.10
C LYS A 411 -12.60 -29.37 -46.06
N TYR A 412 -12.90 -28.07 -45.98
CA TYR A 412 -14.23 -27.50 -45.88
C TYR A 412 -14.35 -26.26 -46.80
N PHE A 413 -15.31 -26.27 -47.72
CA PHE A 413 -15.68 -25.10 -48.54
C PHE A 413 -17.03 -24.55 -48.04
N ARG A 414 -17.44 -23.34 -48.41
CA ARG A 414 -18.78 -22.83 -48.05
C ARG A 414 -19.87 -23.62 -48.78
N HIS A 415 -21.07 -23.61 -48.21
CA HIS A 415 -22.23 -24.29 -48.80
C HIS A 415 -22.67 -23.66 -50.14
N ASP A 416 -22.42 -22.36 -50.31
CA ASP A 416 -22.86 -21.47 -51.39
C ASP A 416 -21.68 -20.91 -52.22
N GLU A 417 -20.52 -21.54 -52.13
CA GLU A 417 -19.32 -21.24 -52.91
C GLU A 417 -19.32 -22.11 -54.16
N ASP A 418 -19.24 -21.42 -55.30
CA ASP A 418 -19.36 -21.88 -56.69
C ASP A 418 -18.37 -20.98 -57.46
N SER A 419 -17.17 -21.52 -57.70
CA SER A 419 -15.99 -20.76 -58.11
C SER A 419 -15.94 -20.47 -59.61
N ASP A 420 -16.37 -21.41 -60.46
CA ASP A 420 -16.36 -21.28 -61.92
C ASP A 420 -17.70 -20.78 -62.51
N LYS A 421 -18.80 -20.90 -61.75
CA LYS A 421 -20.17 -20.42 -62.04
C LYS A 421 -20.97 -21.31 -62.99
N ASP A 422 -20.75 -22.61 -62.91
CA ASP A 422 -21.52 -23.63 -63.63
C ASP A 422 -22.89 -23.94 -62.98
N GLY A 423 -23.04 -23.70 -61.67
CA GLY A 423 -24.22 -23.98 -60.86
C GLY A 423 -24.11 -25.18 -59.88
N ILE A 424 -22.94 -25.80 -59.75
CA ILE A 424 -22.60 -26.77 -58.68
C ILE A 424 -21.75 -26.05 -57.61
N PRO A 425 -21.93 -26.34 -56.31
CA PRO A 425 -21.03 -25.80 -55.28
C PRO A 425 -19.72 -26.59 -55.16
N ASP A 426 -18.58 -25.89 -55.01
CA ASP A 426 -17.21 -26.44 -54.89
C ASP A 426 -17.12 -27.64 -53.95
N TRP A 427 -17.79 -27.60 -52.79
CA TRP A 427 -17.73 -28.68 -51.80
C TRP A 427 -18.21 -30.02 -52.34
N TYR A 428 -19.17 -30.00 -53.28
CA TYR A 428 -19.77 -31.17 -53.90
C TYR A 428 -18.81 -31.78 -54.92
N GLU A 429 -18.24 -30.98 -55.82
CA GLU A 429 -17.27 -31.45 -56.82
C GLU A 429 -15.98 -31.96 -56.19
N TRP A 430 -15.40 -31.20 -55.25
CA TRP A 430 -14.24 -31.66 -54.47
C TRP A 430 -14.54 -32.91 -53.62
N HIS A 431 -15.81 -33.19 -53.32
CA HIS A 431 -16.23 -34.44 -52.68
C HIS A 431 -16.43 -35.57 -53.70
N LYS A 432 -17.04 -35.33 -54.87
CA LYS A 432 -17.38 -36.36 -55.86
C LYS A 432 -16.22 -36.71 -56.80
N PHE A 433 -15.55 -35.70 -57.34
CA PHE A 433 -14.56 -35.83 -58.41
C PHE A 433 -13.16 -35.49 -57.88
N GLY A 434 -13.01 -34.34 -57.20
CA GLY A 434 -11.72 -33.86 -56.67
C GLY A 434 -11.02 -32.84 -57.56
N ASP A 435 -11.77 -32.23 -58.48
CA ASP A 435 -11.44 -31.10 -59.34
C ASP A 435 -12.69 -30.21 -59.47
N LEU A 436 -12.59 -29.11 -60.23
CA LEU A 436 -13.70 -28.21 -60.60
C LEU A 436 -13.93 -28.24 -62.13
N ASP A 437 -13.67 -29.39 -62.78
CA ASP A 437 -13.70 -29.51 -64.25
C ASP A 437 -15.08 -30.01 -64.76
N LYS A 438 -16.16 -29.92 -63.96
CA LYS A 438 -17.41 -30.70 -64.17
C LYS A 438 -18.66 -29.81 -64.16
N ALA A 439 -19.14 -29.44 -65.34
CA ALA A 439 -20.25 -28.51 -65.47
C ALA A 439 -21.60 -29.10 -65.01
N GLY A 440 -22.49 -28.26 -64.47
CA GLY A 440 -23.82 -28.62 -63.98
C GLY A 440 -24.77 -29.21 -65.04
N ALA A 441 -24.40 -29.13 -66.31
CA ALA A 441 -25.09 -29.73 -67.46
C ALA A 441 -24.46 -31.06 -67.95
N ASP A 442 -23.36 -31.52 -67.35
CA ASP A 442 -22.76 -32.83 -67.64
C ASP A 442 -23.66 -33.96 -67.09
N ASP A 443 -23.58 -35.12 -67.75
CA ASP A 443 -24.16 -36.41 -67.32
C ASP A 443 -23.02 -37.45 -67.37
N PRO A 444 -22.26 -37.65 -66.26
CA PRO A 444 -21.03 -38.44 -66.31
C PRO A 444 -21.23 -39.95 -66.35
N ASP A 445 -22.43 -40.46 -66.04
CA ASP A 445 -22.72 -41.90 -66.01
C ASP A 445 -23.74 -42.37 -67.07
N GLY A 446 -24.49 -41.44 -67.67
CA GLY A 446 -25.30 -41.63 -68.86
C GLY A 446 -26.74 -42.05 -68.59
N ASP A 447 -27.30 -41.74 -67.42
CA ASP A 447 -28.68 -42.08 -67.06
C ASP A 447 -29.74 -41.07 -67.53
N GLY A 448 -29.32 -39.86 -67.90
CA GLY A 448 -30.18 -38.77 -68.37
C GLY A 448 -30.52 -37.69 -67.33
N PHE A 449 -30.00 -37.75 -66.11
CA PHE A 449 -29.96 -36.61 -65.18
C PHE A 449 -28.66 -35.80 -65.34
N THR A 450 -28.76 -34.48 -65.28
CA THR A 450 -27.58 -33.60 -65.25
C THR A 450 -27.02 -33.46 -63.83
N LEU A 451 -25.73 -33.14 -63.66
CA LEU A 451 -25.09 -32.98 -62.35
C LEU A 451 -25.85 -32.00 -61.42
N ALA A 452 -26.36 -30.89 -61.95
CA ALA A 452 -27.15 -29.93 -61.19
C ALA A 452 -28.53 -30.49 -60.76
N GLU A 453 -29.09 -31.46 -61.49
CA GLU A 453 -30.29 -32.19 -61.08
C GLU A 453 -29.97 -33.29 -60.07
N GLU A 454 -28.88 -34.03 -60.25
CA GLU A 454 -28.44 -35.06 -59.32
C GLU A 454 -28.07 -34.51 -57.94
N ALA A 455 -27.29 -33.43 -57.88
CA ALA A 455 -26.95 -32.73 -56.64
C ALA A 455 -28.21 -32.23 -55.91
N LYS A 456 -29.21 -31.76 -56.68
CA LYS A 456 -30.50 -31.23 -56.20
C LYS A 456 -31.49 -32.32 -55.75
N PHE A 457 -31.46 -33.51 -56.35
CA PHE A 457 -32.35 -34.63 -56.00
C PHE A 457 -31.70 -35.67 -55.08
N GLY A 458 -30.38 -35.58 -54.85
CA GLY A 458 -29.63 -36.51 -54.02
C GLY A 458 -29.30 -37.84 -54.71
N LEU A 459 -29.10 -37.79 -56.03
CA LEU A 459 -28.70 -38.93 -56.86
C LEU A 459 -27.17 -39.13 -56.82
N SER A 460 -26.61 -39.94 -57.72
CA SER A 460 -25.27 -40.50 -57.60
C SER A 460 -24.51 -40.41 -58.92
N PRO A 461 -23.70 -39.35 -59.15
CA PRO A 461 -23.15 -38.94 -60.45
C PRO A 461 -22.00 -39.81 -61.00
N THR A 462 -22.08 -41.10 -60.74
CA THR A 462 -21.09 -42.16 -61.00
C THR A 462 -21.73 -43.56 -61.00
N VAL A 463 -23.05 -43.71 -60.80
CA VAL A 463 -23.76 -44.99 -60.63
C VAL A 463 -25.20 -44.93 -61.23
N PRO A 464 -25.37 -45.25 -62.53
CA PRO A 464 -26.58 -44.89 -63.30
C PRO A 464 -27.90 -45.28 -62.67
N GLU A 465 -28.85 -44.36 -62.55
CA GLU A 465 -30.20 -44.64 -62.08
C GLU A 465 -31.00 -45.51 -63.05
N ASN A 466 -31.95 -46.26 -62.49
CA ASN A 466 -32.85 -47.11 -63.27
C ASN A 466 -34.26 -46.57 -63.12
N ILE A 467 -34.62 -45.63 -63.99
CA ILE A 467 -35.95 -45.00 -64.01
C ILE A 467 -36.96 -45.96 -64.64
N LEU A 468 -38.00 -46.32 -63.90
CA LEU A 468 -39.13 -47.10 -64.42
C LEU A 468 -40.11 -46.21 -65.20
N GLU A 469 -40.83 -46.82 -66.15
CA GLU A 469 -41.91 -46.18 -66.92
C GLU A 469 -42.95 -45.58 -65.96
N GLY A 470 -42.99 -44.25 -65.88
CA GLY A 470 -43.75 -43.49 -64.87
C GLY A 470 -42.91 -42.59 -63.95
N GLY A 471 -41.58 -42.59 -64.06
CA GLY A 471 -40.71 -41.61 -63.37
C GLY A 471 -40.36 -41.98 -61.92
N VAL A 472 -39.97 -43.24 -61.68
CA VAL A 472 -39.57 -43.72 -60.35
C VAL A 472 -38.23 -44.45 -60.44
N SER A 473 -37.19 -43.93 -59.77
CA SER A 473 -35.94 -44.68 -59.54
C SER A 473 -36.17 -45.82 -58.53
N ILE A 474 -35.41 -46.90 -58.71
CA ILE A 474 -35.35 -48.06 -57.80
C ILE A 474 -34.13 -48.05 -56.86
N ARG A 475 -33.27 -47.02 -56.91
CA ARG A 475 -32.31 -46.69 -55.84
C ARG A 475 -32.96 -45.65 -54.91
N ARG A 476 -32.39 -45.39 -53.72
CA ARG A 476 -33.09 -44.68 -52.63
C ARG A 476 -33.00 -43.15 -52.72
N ALA A 477 -33.79 -42.54 -53.60
CA ALA A 477 -34.10 -41.11 -53.60
C ALA A 477 -35.63 -40.84 -53.54
N LEU A 478 -36.05 -39.59 -53.43
CA LEU A 478 -37.46 -39.18 -53.27
C LEU A 478 -38.17 -39.00 -54.63
N GLN A 479 -39.45 -39.39 -54.72
CA GLN A 479 -40.24 -39.32 -55.95
C GLN A 479 -40.57 -37.89 -56.42
N LEU A 480 -40.36 -37.60 -57.72
CA LEU A 480 -40.84 -36.40 -58.43
C LEU A 480 -41.25 -36.73 -59.89
N THR A 481 -41.97 -35.83 -60.58
CA THR A 481 -42.54 -36.08 -61.93
C THR A 481 -42.84 -34.74 -62.66
N PHE A 482 -42.70 -34.67 -64.00
CA PHE A 482 -42.80 -33.44 -64.80
C PHE A 482 -43.58 -33.58 -66.14
N THR A 483 -44.08 -32.46 -66.69
CA THR A 483 -44.72 -32.30 -68.04
C THR A 483 -44.57 -30.87 -68.59
N GLN A 484 -44.73 -30.63 -69.91
CA GLN A 484 -44.43 -29.33 -70.58
C GLN A 484 -45.28 -29.06 -71.86
N ALA A 485 -45.47 -27.79 -72.27
CA ALA A 485 -46.23 -27.33 -73.46
C ALA A 485 -45.87 -25.89 -73.93
N SER A 486 -46.45 -25.37 -75.04
CA SER A 486 -45.91 -24.21 -75.83
C SER A 486 -46.95 -23.34 -76.62
N VAL A 487 -46.43 -22.33 -77.35
CA VAL A 487 -47.01 -21.49 -78.46
C VAL A 487 -47.56 -20.07 -78.09
N ASP A 488 -47.42 -19.13 -79.04
CA ASP A 488 -47.50 -17.65 -78.96
C ASP A 488 -48.80 -17.01 -79.51
N ALA A 489 -49.02 -15.71 -79.22
CA ALA A 489 -50.09 -14.86 -79.76
C ALA A 489 -49.76 -13.33 -79.84
N ASN A 490 -48.50 -12.89 -79.72
CA ASN A 490 -48.17 -11.50 -79.32
C ASN A 490 -47.91 -10.46 -80.44
N GLY A 491 -47.99 -10.82 -81.72
CA GLY A 491 -47.97 -9.83 -82.81
C GLY A 491 -46.58 -9.32 -83.21
N THR A 492 -45.55 -10.15 -83.08
CA THR A 492 -44.16 -9.86 -83.48
C THR A 492 -43.92 -10.19 -84.97
N LEU A 493 -44.70 -9.59 -85.87
CA LEU A 493 -44.54 -9.77 -87.32
C LEU A 493 -43.79 -8.57 -87.92
N ASP A 494 -42.80 -8.89 -88.73
CA ASP A 494 -41.92 -8.04 -89.51
C ASP A 494 -41.90 -8.70 -90.91
N SER A 495 -42.30 -7.97 -91.95
CA SER A 495 -42.70 -8.53 -93.23
C SER A 495 -41.63 -8.45 -94.34
N ASP A 496 -40.65 -7.56 -94.22
CA ASP A 496 -39.51 -7.47 -95.14
C ASP A 496 -38.13 -7.65 -94.48
N GLY A 497 -38.05 -7.60 -93.14
CA GLY A 497 -36.89 -8.00 -92.35
C GLY A 497 -35.92 -6.86 -92.03
N ASP A 498 -36.35 -5.60 -92.07
CA ASP A 498 -35.47 -4.44 -91.85
C ASP A 498 -35.17 -4.14 -90.37
N GLY A 499 -35.99 -4.64 -89.44
CA GLY A 499 -35.89 -4.42 -88.00
C GLY A 499 -37.08 -3.68 -87.36
N LEU A 500 -38.02 -3.16 -88.15
CA LEU A 500 -39.30 -2.65 -87.70
C LEU A 500 -40.42 -3.70 -87.91
N THR A 501 -41.37 -3.77 -86.99
CA THR A 501 -42.60 -4.57 -87.22
C THR A 501 -43.59 -3.83 -88.12
N ASP A 502 -44.46 -4.57 -88.82
CA ASP A 502 -45.54 -4.05 -89.68
C ASP A 502 -46.34 -2.90 -89.02
N ALA A 503 -46.46 -2.95 -87.69
CA ALA A 503 -47.20 -2.01 -86.86
C ALA A 503 -46.44 -0.72 -86.50
N GLN A 504 -45.11 -0.73 -86.54
CA GLN A 504 -44.25 0.44 -86.31
C GLN A 504 -44.13 1.27 -87.58
N GLU A 505 -43.84 0.64 -88.71
CA GLU A 505 -43.68 1.28 -90.02
C GLU A 505 -44.95 2.04 -90.44
N LEU A 506 -46.11 1.37 -90.31
CA LEU A 506 -47.42 1.95 -90.57
C LEU A 506 -47.76 3.15 -89.65
N ALA A 507 -47.14 3.23 -88.47
CA ALA A 507 -47.28 4.37 -87.56
C ALA A 507 -46.33 5.53 -87.87
N LEU A 508 -45.20 5.26 -88.55
CA LEU A 508 -44.21 6.24 -88.99
C LEU A 508 -44.51 6.80 -90.39
N GLY A 509 -45.30 6.11 -91.20
CA GLY A 509 -45.63 6.51 -92.58
C GLY A 509 -44.70 5.90 -93.63
N LEU A 510 -44.16 4.74 -93.32
CA LEU A 510 -43.26 3.93 -94.16
C LEU A 510 -44.06 2.86 -94.92
N ASP A 511 -43.41 2.03 -95.74
CA ASP A 511 -44.05 1.03 -96.60
C ASP A 511 -43.68 -0.41 -96.16
N PRO A 512 -44.56 -1.15 -95.43
CA PRO A 512 -44.27 -2.46 -94.76
C PRO A 512 -43.93 -3.68 -95.64
N ASN A 513 -43.31 -3.43 -96.79
CA ASN A 513 -42.92 -4.36 -97.83
C ASN A 513 -41.65 -3.84 -98.57
N LYS A 514 -40.96 -2.85 -97.99
CA LYS A 514 -39.72 -2.22 -98.45
C LYS A 514 -38.87 -1.79 -97.25
N SER A 515 -37.75 -2.48 -97.06
CA SER A 515 -36.66 -2.12 -96.13
C SER A 515 -35.88 -0.83 -96.50
N ASP A 516 -36.47 0.06 -97.31
CA ASP A 516 -35.96 1.34 -97.83
C ASP A 516 -37.15 2.02 -98.52
N THR A 517 -37.80 2.95 -97.82
CA THR A 517 -39.04 3.60 -98.28
C THR A 517 -38.77 4.64 -99.36
N ASP A 518 -37.70 5.42 -99.25
CA ASP A 518 -37.47 6.64 -100.06
C ASP A 518 -36.35 6.54 -101.12
N GLY A 519 -35.43 5.59 -100.97
CA GLY A 519 -34.55 5.11 -102.04
C GLY A 519 -33.15 5.71 -102.10
N ASP A 520 -32.60 6.22 -101.00
CA ASP A 520 -31.20 6.69 -100.96
C ASP A 520 -30.17 5.59 -100.67
N GLY A 521 -30.62 4.43 -100.16
CA GLY A 521 -29.80 3.25 -99.90
C GLY A 521 -29.54 2.93 -98.43
N PHE A 522 -30.06 3.74 -97.49
CA PHE A 522 -30.20 3.34 -96.09
C PHE A 522 -31.50 2.53 -95.88
N ALA A 523 -31.64 1.88 -94.72
CA ALA A 523 -32.82 1.09 -94.38
C ALA A 523 -33.65 1.78 -93.31
N ASP A 524 -34.98 1.72 -93.42
CA ASP A 524 -35.90 2.51 -92.59
C ASP A 524 -35.67 2.31 -91.07
N GLY A 525 -35.48 1.06 -90.64
CA GLY A 525 -35.18 0.66 -89.27
C GLY A 525 -33.80 1.10 -88.78
N ILE A 526 -32.81 1.22 -89.66
CA ILE A 526 -31.49 1.82 -89.35
C ILE A 526 -31.66 3.32 -89.14
N GLU A 527 -32.31 4.00 -90.06
CA GLU A 527 -32.55 5.45 -90.00
C GLU A 527 -33.35 5.88 -88.77
N VAL A 528 -34.43 5.15 -88.46
CA VAL A 528 -35.25 5.38 -87.27
C VAL A 528 -34.47 5.12 -85.97
N THR A 529 -33.46 4.24 -86.02
CA THR A 529 -32.58 3.95 -84.87
C THR A 529 -31.53 5.05 -84.66
N GLU A 530 -30.85 5.47 -85.73
CA GLU A 530 -29.82 6.53 -85.67
C GLU A 530 -30.40 7.96 -85.65
N GLY A 531 -31.73 8.09 -85.76
CA GLY A 531 -32.45 9.36 -85.63
C GLY A 531 -32.44 10.24 -86.89
N SER A 532 -32.18 9.64 -88.05
CA SER A 532 -32.37 10.27 -89.36
C SER A 532 -33.84 10.16 -89.81
N ASN A 533 -34.15 10.16 -91.12
CA ASN A 533 -35.54 10.32 -91.57
C ASN A 533 -35.79 9.61 -92.92
N ALA A 534 -36.22 8.34 -92.81
CA ALA A 534 -36.62 7.38 -93.87
C ALA A 534 -37.82 7.79 -94.75
N ASN A 535 -38.02 9.09 -94.93
CA ASN A 535 -38.97 9.70 -95.85
C ASN A 535 -38.35 10.97 -96.49
N ASN A 536 -37.02 11.09 -96.45
CA ASN A 536 -36.21 12.17 -97.02
C ASN A 536 -34.75 11.76 -97.27
N SER A 537 -34.47 11.25 -98.48
CA SER A 537 -33.19 11.06 -99.23
C SER A 537 -32.14 12.20 -99.25
N THR A 538 -32.22 13.13 -98.31
CA THR A 538 -31.19 14.13 -98.01
C THR A 538 -30.81 14.15 -96.52
N SER A 539 -31.28 13.15 -95.77
CA SER A 539 -31.12 12.99 -94.32
C SER A 539 -30.45 11.65 -94.02
N LEU A 540 -29.22 11.47 -94.50
CA LEU A 540 -28.46 10.22 -94.32
C LEU A 540 -28.26 9.89 -92.83
N ALA A 541 -28.23 8.60 -92.47
CA ALA A 541 -27.76 8.18 -91.15
C ALA A 541 -26.22 8.29 -91.05
N ASN A 542 -25.70 8.50 -89.84
CA ASN A 542 -24.25 8.58 -89.56
C ASN A 542 -23.75 7.23 -89.04
N TYR A 543 -22.70 6.68 -89.64
CA TYR A 543 -22.06 5.46 -89.18
C TYR A 543 -20.94 5.72 -88.17
N THR A 544 -20.82 4.84 -87.17
CA THR A 544 -19.72 4.92 -86.20
C THR A 544 -18.35 4.67 -86.87
N PRO A 545 -17.27 5.39 -86.47
CA PRO A 545 -15.92 5.14 -86.97
C PRO A 545 -15.49 3.69 -86.74
N THR A 546 -15.00 3.01 -87.77
CA THR A 546 -14.80 1.54 -87.77
C THR A 546 -13.42 1.08 -87.33
N ASN A 547 -12.41 1.96 -87.37
CA ASN A 547 -11.06 1.63 -86.88
C ASN A 547 -10.32 2.89 -86.40
N LEU A 548 -9.46 2.70 -85.41
CA LEU A 548 -8.48 3.67 -84.92
C LEU A 548 -7.12 2.99 -84.91
N GLU A 549 -6.11 3.59 -85.53
CA GLU A 549 -4.75 3.04 -85.59
C GLU A 549 -3.74 4.09 -85.17
N LEU A 550 -2.56 3.64 -84.76
CA LEU A 550 -1.43 4.47 -84.37
C LEU A 550 -0.20 3.98 -85.15
N ASN A 551 0.40 4.86 -85.95
CA ASN A 551 1.45 4.44 -86.91
C ASN A 551 2.79 4.09 -86.25
N GLY A 552 3.09 4.69 -85.10
CA GLY A 552 4.33 4.47 -84.34
C GLY A 552 4.04 4.09 -82.90
N THR A 553 4.63 2.97 -82.46
CA THR A 553 4.45 2.36 -81.14
C THR A 553 5.79 2.15 -80.43
N PHE A 554 6.82 2.86 -80.85
CA PHE A 554 8.19 2.78 -80.33
C PHE A 554 8.71 4.20 -80.10
N VAL A 555 9.47 4.37 -79.02
CA VAL A 555 10.19 5.60 -78.72
C VAL A 555 11.46 5.23 -77.98
N ASP A 556 12.59 5.77 -78.39
CA ASP A 556 13.86 5.56 -77.69
C ASP A 556 13.81 6.28 -76.34
N GLU A 557 14.52 5.77 -75.34
CA GLU A 557 14.59 6.43 -74.04
C GLU A 557 15.53 7.64 -74.02
N ASN A 558 15.58 8.33 -72.87
CA ASN A 558 16.37 9.54 -72.61
C ASN A 558 16.13 10.70 -73.62
N GLN A 559 15.13 10.57 -74.50
CA GLN A 559 14.69 11.60 -75.43
C GLN A 559 13.94 12.71 -74.71
N THR A 560 14.19 13.96 -75.12
CA THR A 560 13.55 15.14 -74.54
C THR A 560 12.02 15.10 -74.64
N ALA A 561 11.33 15.60 -73.62
CA ALA A 561 9.87 15.75 -73.62
C ALA A 561 9.34 16.48 -74.87
N GLY A 562 8.25 15.98 -75.45
CA GLY A 562 7.65 16.46 -76.71
C GLY A 562 8.02 15.63 -77.95
N THR A 563 8.86 14.61 -77.78
CA THR A 563 9.29 13.65 -78.81
C THR A 563 8.08 12.91 -79.40
N VAL A 564 8.06 12.74 -80.72
CA VAL A 564 6.97 12.08 -81.45
C VAL A 564 7.08 10.58 -81.31
N VAL A 565 6.00 9.94 -80.86
CA VAL A 565 5.87 8.48 -80.77
C VAL A 565 5.19 7.94 -82.03
N GLY A 566 4.15 8.62 -82.51
CA GLY A 566 3.41 8.24 -83.71
C GLY A 566 2.24 9.17 -84.02
N THR A 567 1.56 8.94 -85.13
CA THR A 567 0.31 9.64 -85.51
C THR A 567 -0.87 8.69 -85.51
N PHE A 568 -2.00 9.11 -84.96
CA PHE A 568 -3.25 8.37 -85.07
C PHE A 568 -3.89 8.55 -86.46
N SER A 569 -4.61 7.52 -86.91
CA SER A 569 -5.45 7.55 -88.11
C SER A 569 -6.77 6.83 -87.86
N VAL A 570 -7.86 7.39 -88.36
CA VAL A 570 -9.23 6.87 -88.20
C VAL A 570 -9.72 6.35 -89.54
N THR A 571 -10.44 5.22 -89.54
CA THR A 571 -11.21 4.74 -90.70
C THR A 571 -12.68 4.91 -90.41
N ASP A 572 -13.39 5.54 -91.34
CA ASP A 572 -14.79 5.94 -91.19
C ASP A 572 -15.55 5.52 -92.45
N PRO A 573 -16.77 4.97 -92.36
CA PRO A 573 -17.60 4.68 -93.53
C PRO A 573 -18.06 5.96 -94.25
N ASP A 574 -18.23 7.06 -93.53
CA ASP A 574 -18.82 8.28 -94.06
C ASP A 574 -17.80 9.18 -94.78
N ALA A 575 -18.28 9.79 -95.87
CA ALA A 575 -17.41 10.45 -96.82
C ALA A 575 -17.06 11.88 -96.37
N ASN A 576 -15.80 12.08 -95.99
CA ASN A 576 -15.18 13.34 -95.53
C ASN A 576 -15.43 13.71 -94.05
N SER A 577 -15.77 12.74 -93.20
CA SER A 577 -15.94 12.93 -91.74
C SER A 577 -14.69 13.53 -91.07
N ILE A 578 -14.88 14.26 -89.97
CA ILE A 578 -13.85 15.04 -89.26
C ILE A 578 -13.67 14.51 -87.84
N HIS A 579 -12.58 13.79 -87.60
CA HIS A 579 -12.34 13.14 -86.31
C HIS A 579 -11.62 14.01 -85.28
N VAL A 580 -12.17 14.06 -84.07
CA VAL A 580 -11.50 14.57 -82.87
C VAL A 580 -10.96 13.38 -82.07
N ILE A 581 -9.64 13.36 -81.85
CA ILE A 581 -8.95 12.30 -81.12
C ILE A 581 -8.53 12.80 -79.74
N ALA A 582 -8.82 12.03 -78.70
CA ALA A 582 -8.47 12.33 -77.31
C ALA A 582 -8.19 11.05 -76.52
N PHE A 583 -7.54 11.17 -75.36
CA PHE A 583 -7.46 10.05 -74.41
C PHE A 583 -8.84 9.65 -73.87
N ALA A 584 -8.94 8.39 -73.45
CA ALA A 584 -10.11 7.81 -72.81
C ALA A 584 -9.69 6.92 -71.63
N GLU A 585 -10.61 6.73 -70.69
CA GLU A 585 -10.39 5.91 -69.49
C GLU A 585 -10.93 4.50 -69.63
N GLY A 586 -10.32 3.55 -68.94
CA GLY A 586 -10.72 2.14 -68.92
C GLY A 586 -9.53 1.22 -69.06
N ASN A 587 -9.77 -0.05 -69.40
CA ASN A 587 -8.67 -1.00 -69.61
C ASN A 587 -7.71 -0.47 -70.69
N GLY A 588 -6.42 -0.41 -70.36
CA GLY A 588 -5.34 0.18 -71.16
C GLY A 588 -5.07 1.68 -70.96
N SER A 589 -5.75 2.43 -70.06
CA SER A 589 -5.50 3.87 -69.88
C SER A 589 -4.33 4.25 -68.96
N THR A 590 -3.57 3.28 -68.44
CA THR A 590 -2.68 3.42 -67.27
C THR A 590 -1.52 4.42 -67.41
N HIS A 591 -1.11 4.75 -68.64
CA HIS A 591 0.01 5.68 -68.90
C HIS A 591 -0.39 6.88 -69.76
N ASN A 592 -1.70 7.16 -69.92
CA ASN A 592 -2.20 8.33 -70.66
C ASN A 592 -1.48 9.64 -70.24
N GLN A 593 -1.16 9.79 -68.96
CA GLN A 593 -0.48 10.96 -68.36
C GLN A 593 0.97 11.18 -68.81
N PHE A 594 1.65 10.17 -69.37
CA PHE A 594 3.03 10.32 -69.88
C PHE A 594 3.07 10.90 -71.30
N PHE A 595 1.91 11.05 -71.95
CA PHE A 595 1.80 11.45 -73.34
C PHE A 595 0.80 12.59 -73.56
N ALA A 596 0.94 13.27 -74.69
CA ALA A 596 0.00 14.27 -75.19
C ALA A 596 -0.39 13.93 -76.63
N ILE A 597 -1.65 14.23 -76.98
CA ILE A 597 -2.13 14.17 -78.37
C ILE A 597 -2.25 15.61 -78.87
N ASP A 598 -1.48 15.98 -79.89
CA ASP A 598 -1.58 17.30 -80.50
C ASP A 598 -2.79 17.42 -81.45
N GLY A 599 -3.15 18.66 -81.82
CA GLY A 599 -4.34 18.94 -82.62
C GLY A 599 -4.36 18.38 -84.04
N ASN A 600 -3.31 17.65 -84.46
CA ASN A 600 -3.26 16.90 -85.72
C ASN A 600 -3.34 15.37 -85.50
N GLY A 601 -3.58 14.92 -84.26
CA GLY A 601 -3.57 13.49 -83.90
C GLY A 601 -2.18 12.91 -83.65
N THR A 602 -1.14 13.73 -83.42
CA THR A 602 0.22 13.22 -83.10
C THR A 602 0.35 12.89 -81.62
N LEU A 603 0.75 11.66 -81.29
CA LEU A 603 1.14 11.25 -79.95
C LEU A 603 2.58 11.68 -79.66
N ARG A 604 2.79 12.34 -78.52
CA ARG A 604 4.09 12.85 -78.05
C ARG A 604 4.34 12.51 -76.59
N THR A 605 5.60 12.39 -76.19
CA THR A 605 5.97 12.30 -74.76
C THR A 605 5.74 13.63 -74.03
N VAL A 606 5.42 13.58 -72.73
CA VAL A 606 5.27 14.76 -71.85
C VAL A 606 6.46 14.91 -70.89
N LEU A 607 7.18 13.81 -70.66
CA LEU A 607 8.39 13.72 -69.84
C LEU A 607 9.46 12.93 -70.61
N ILE A 608 10.67 12.87 -70.06
CA ILE A 608 11.74 11.97 -70.54
C ILE A 608 11.35 10.55 -70.11
N LEU A 609 11.46 9.59 -71.03
CA LEU A 609 11.17 8.18 -70.77
C LEU A 609 12.46 7.42 -70.46
N ASP A 610 12.29 6.33 -69.73
CA ASP A 610 13.30 5.53 -69.02
C ASP A 610 12.80 4.07 -69.12
N HIS A 611 13.63 3.17 -69.65
CA HIS A 611 13.26 1.80 -70.01
C HIS A 611 13.24 0.88 -68.79
N GLU A 612 14.22 1.01 -67.92
CA GLU A 612 14.42 0.17 -66.74
C GLU A 612 13.28 0.41 -65.73
N THR A 613 12.74 1.63 -65.69
CA THR A 613 11.51 1.96 -64.97
C THR A 613 10.26 1.48 -65.71
N ASN A 614 10.11 1.67 -67.03
CA ASN A 614 8.93 1.20 -67.79
C ASN A 614 9.18 0.88 -69.29
N ALA A 615 9.73 -0.30 -69.58
CA ALA A 615 9.95 -0.82 -70.93
C ALA A 615 8.70 -0.84 -71.85
N THR A 616 7.48 -0.92 -71.28
CA THR A 616 6.24 -0.84 -72.05
C THR A 616 5.16 -0.02 -71.34
N LEU A 617 4.46 0.81 -72.10
CA LEU A 617 3.52 1.82 -71.61
C LEU A 617 2.18 1.70 -72.34
N SER A 618 1.10 1.41 -71.62
CA SER A 618 -0.24 1.29 -72.22
C SER A 618 -1.04 2.60 -72.15
N ILE A 619 -1.59 3.01 -73.29
CA ILE A 619 -2.48 4.18 -73.44
C ILE A 619 -3.81 3.77 -74.07
N ARG A 620 -4.87 4.55 -73.81
CA ARG A 620 -6.20 4.34 -74.39
C ARG A 620 -6.68 5.63 -75.05
N ALA A 621 -6.94 5.56 -76.36
CA ALA A 621 -7.38 6.68 -77.17
C ALA A 621 -8.78 6.44 -77.75
N ARG A 622 -9.49 7.53 -78.03
CA ARG A 622 -10.81 7.57 -78.62
C ARG A 622 -10.83 8.56 -79.79
N ALA A 623 -11.43 8.14 -80.90
CA ALA A 623 -11.86 9.05 -81.96
C ALA A 623 -13.36 9.31 -81.85
N ARG A 624 -13.78 10.55 -82.12
CA ARG A 624 -15.18 10.98 -82.28
C ARG A 624 -15.35 11.64 -83.64
N ASP A 625 -16.41 11.33 -84.38
CA ASP A 625 -16.82 12.07 -85.57
C ASP A 625 -17.51 13.41 -85.21
N GLU A 626 -17.92 14.20 -86.21
CA GLU A 626 -18.63 15.47 -86.00
C GLU A 626 -20.07 15.32 -85.48
N TYR A 627 -20.66 14.12 -85.55
CA TYR A 627 -21.97 13.78 -85.00
C TYR A 627 -21.86 13.09 -83.62
N ASN A 628 -20.64 13.02 -83.07
CA ASN A 628 -20.27 12.52 -81.76
C ASN A 628 -20.36 10.98 -81.56
N ALA A 629 -20.53 10.19 -82.63
CA ALA A 629 -20.31 8.75 -82.59
C ALA A 629 -18.80 8.44 -82.50
N SER A 630 -18.42 7.26 -81.97
CA SER A 630 -17.05 7.09 -81.45
C SER A 630 -16.56 5.66 -81.31
N ILE A 631 -15.25 5.47 -81.55
CA ILE A 631 -14.51 4.23 -81.27
C ILE A 631 -13.39 4.50 -80.25
N GLU A 632 -13.17 3.56 -79.33
CA GLU A 632 -12.05 3.56 -78.38
C GLU A 632 -11.14 2.34 -78.59
N LYS A 633 -9.83 2.51 -78.43
CA LYS A 633 -8.85 1.44 -78.57
C LYS A 633 -7.66 1.65 -77.63
N ALA A 634 -7.13 0.56 -77.09
CA ALA A 634 -5.90 0.56 -76.31
C ALA A 634 -4.70 0.30 -77.23
N PHE A 635 -3.57 0.90 -76.88
CA PHE A 635 -2.29 0.78 -77.56
C PHE A 635 -1.20 0.49 -76.51
N VAL A 636 -0.13 -0.16 -76.94
CA VAL A 636 1.10 -0.34 -76.16
C VAL A 636 2.20 0.38 -76.90
N ILE A 637 2.91 1.25 -76.19
CA ILE A 637 4.13 1.91 -76.64
C ILE A 637 5.30 1.17 -75.99
N THR A 638 6.26 0.73 -76.78
CA THR A 638 7.51 0.17 -76.29
C THR A 638 8.52 1.31 -76.13
N VAL A 639 9.13 1.43 -74.94
CA VAL A 639 10.34 2.23 -74.77
C VAL A 639 11.51 1.37 -75.24
N ALA A 640 12.37 1.88 -76.12
CA ALA A 640 13.56 1.14 -76.54
C ALA A 640 14.75 1.51 -75.64
N ASN A 641 15.38 0.49 -75.05
CA ASN A 641 16.56 0.61 -74.20
C ASN A 641 17.74 1.25 -74.97
N ILE A 642 18.48 2.12 -74.30
CA ILE A 642 19.78 2.64 -74.72
C ILE A 642 20.79 2.29 -73.62
N VAL A 643 21.58 1.23 -73.85
CA VAL A 643 22.68 0.87 -72.94
C VAL A 643 23.63 2.05 -72.73
N GLU A 644 23.60 2.57 -71.50
CA GLU A 644 24.49 3.57 -70.95
C GLU A 644 25.56 2.85 -70.12
N ASP A 645 26.83 3.08 -70.45
CA ASP A 645 28.02 2.35 -69.97
C ASP A 645 29.13 3.40 -69.81
N LEU A 646 29.29 3.92 -68.59
CA LEU A 646 30.13 5.09 -68.30
C LEU A 646 31.63 4.77 -68.13
N ASP A 647 31.98 3.68 -67.44
CA ASP A 647 33.39 3.29 -67.19
C ASP A 647 33.98 2.43 -68.34
N GLY A 648 33.16 1.63 -69.03
CA GLY A 648 33.54 0.73 -70.11
C GLY A 648 33.73 -0.75 -69.73
N ASP A 649 33.29 -1.21 -68.55
CA ASP A 649 33.28 -2.63 -68.12
C ASP A 649 32.28 -3.48 -68.94
N GLY A 650 31.17 -2.89 -69.37
CA GLY A 650 30.11 -3.54 -70.15
C GLY A 650 28.89 -4.02 -69.35
N ILE A 651 28.81 -3.67 -68.07
CA ILE A 651 27.55 -3.47 -67.32
C ILE A 651 26.94 -2.12 -67.76
N GLU A 652 25.68 -1.91 -67.39
CA GLU A 652 24.88 -0.72 -67.75
C GLU A 652 24.69 0.14 -66.49
N ASP A 653 24.82 1.46 -66.57
CA ASP A 653 24.82 2.43 -65.47
C ASP A 653 23.73 2.20 -64.39
N HIS A 654 22.55 1.73 -64.79
CA HIS A 654 21.44 1.44 -63.87
C HIS A 654 21.66 0.18 -62.99
N PHE A 655 22.49 -0.74 -63.47
CA PHE A 655 22.80 -2.04 -62.87
C PHE A 655 24.23 -2.13 -62.33
N ASP A 656 25.08 -1.15 -62.64
CA ASP A 656 26.41 -1.00 -62.06
C ASP A 656 26.33 -0.40 -60.63
N PRO A 657 26.99 -0.99 -59.62
CA PRO A 657 27.13 -0.38 -58.30
C PRO A 657 28.24 0.68 -58.17
N ASP A 658 29.16 0.82 -59.14
CA ASP A 658 30.42 1.62 -59.09
C ASP A 658 30.61 2.35 -60.44
N GLY A 659 29.68 3.24 -60.78
CA GLY A 659 29.45 3.69 -62.16
C GLY A 659 30.56 4.50 -62.84
N ASP A 660 31.66 4.83 -62.17
CA ASP A 660 32.85 5.43 -62.80
C ASP A 660 34.17 4.65 -62.58
N GLY A 661 34.09 3.50 -61.90
CA GLY A 661 35.16 2.52 -61.75
C GLY A 661 36.31 2.93 -60.81
N ASP A 662 36.11 3.87 -59.89
CA ASP A 662 37.14 4.28 -58.93
C ASP A 662 37.33 3.29 -57.76
N GLY A 663 36.34 2.44 -57.49
CA GLY A 663 36.34 1.46 -56.41
C GLY A 663 35.42 1.81 -55.22
N PHE A 664 34.72 2.94 -55.26
CA PHE A 664 33.61 3.27 -54.36
C PHE A 664 32.27 3.10 -55.07
N SER A 665 31.29 2.55 -54.35
CA SER A 665 29.94 2.39 -54.90
C SER A 665 29.13 3.70 -54.86
N ASP A 666 28.31 3.96 -55.88
CA ASP A 666 27.38 5.10 -56.01
C ASP A 666 26.65 5.45 -54.71
N ILE A 667 26.16 4.44 -53.99
CA ILE A 667 25.40 4.59 -52.75
C ILE A 667 26.24 5.06 -51.56
N ALA A 668 27.53 4.72 -51.53
CA ALA A 668 28.48 5.26 -50.56
C ALA A 668 28.77 6.73 -50.88
N GLU A 669 29.05 7.03 -52.15
CA GLU A 669 29.37 8.38 -52.63
C GLU A 669 28.24 9.38 -52.41
N MET A 670 27.01 9.05 -52.83
CA MET A 670 25.81 9.84 -52.53
C MET A 670 25.58 10.02 -51.02
N THR A 671 26.06 9.10 -50.18
CA THR A 671 25.98 9.22 -48.72
C THR A 671 27.03 10.18 -48.15
N TYR A 672 28.22 10.25 -48.74
CA TYR A 672 29.31 11.14 -48.31
C TYR A 672 29.36 12.48 -49.05
N GLY A 673 28.56 12.65 -50.11
CA GLY A 673 28.44 13.89 -50.88
C GLY A 673 29.49 14.07 -51.97
N SER A 674 30.11 12.98 -52.44
CA SER A 674 30.89 12.95 -53.67
C SER A 674 30.01 12.75 -54.92
N ASP A 675 30.61 12.77 -56.11
CA ASP A 675 29.95 12.81 -57.40
C ASP A 675 30.20 11.49 -58.17
N PRO A 676 29.27 10.50 -58.12
CA PRO A 676 29.48 9.11 -58.55
C PRO A 676 29.44 8.90 -60.07
N ARG A 677 30.01 9.86 -60.80
CA ARG A 677 30.18 9.88 -62.26
C ARG A 677 31.49 10.61 -62.65
N ASN A 678 32.45 10.65 -61.73
CA ASN A 678 33.69 11.38 -61.76
C ASN A 678 34.76 10.77 -60.82
N SER A 679 35.51 9.77 -61.30
CA SER A 679 36.60 9.04 -60.60
C SER A 679 37.82 9.86 -60.12
N GLU A 680 37.74 11.20 -60.10
CA GLU A 680 38.62 12.07 -59.30
C GLU A 680 37.94 12.53 -57.97
N SER A 681 36.77 12.00 -57.62
CA SER A 681 35.88 12.48 -56.55
C SER A 681 35.70 11.55 -55.34
N VAL A 682 36.69 10.74 -54.97
CA VAL A 682 36.62 9.74 -53.87
C VAL A 682 35.81 10.16 -52.61
N ALA A 683 35.07 9.21 -52.03
CA ALA A 683 34.34 9.39 -50.78
C ALA A 683 35.25 9.45 -49.53
N ASN A 684 35.03 10.44 -48.66
CA ASN A 684 35.78 10.62 -47.40
C ASN A 684 35.64 9.43 -46.44
N GLN A 685 36.75 8.88 -45.97
CA GLN A 685 36.77 7.77 -45.04
C GLN A 685 36.94 8.22 -43.59
N ALA A 686 36.08 7.72 -42.70
CA ALA A 686 36.20 8.02 -41.27
C ALA A 686 37.49 7.45 -40.65
N PRO A 687 38.02 8.05 -39.57
CA PRO A 687 39.21 7.56 -38.86
C PRO A 687 39.11 6.07 -38.52
N THR A 688 40.10 5.27 -38.93
CA THR A 688 40.06 3.80 -38.77
C THR A 688 40.71 3.30 -37.49
N LEU A 689 41.53 4.12 -36.83
CA LEU A 689 42.14 3.80 -35.55
C LEU A 689 42.08 4.99 -34.60
N LEU A 690 41.87 4.70 -33.31
CA LEU A 690 42.12 5.60 -32.20
C LEU A 690 42.66 4.73 -31.05
N ASP A 691 43.90 4.95 -30.63
CA ASP A 691 44.51 4.22 -29.52
C ASP A 691 45.09 5.17 -28.46
N LEU A 692 45.09 4.72 -27.21
CA LEU A 692 45.67 5.45 -26.07
C LEU A 692 47.05 4.86 -25.73
N ILE A 693 48.11 5.63 -25.93
CA ILE A 693 49.49 5.26 -25.61
C ILE A 693 49.81 5.80 -24.21
N GLY A 694 49.91 4.92 -23.23
CA GLY A 694 49.95 5.26 -21.80
C GLY A 694 48.54 5.28 -21.22
N SER A 695 48.23 4.29 -20.38
CA SER A 695 46.88 4.02 -19.86
C SER A 695 46.87 3.77 -18.36
N SER A 696 47.85 4.35 -17.65
CA SER A 696 47.98 4.24 -16.21
C SER A 696 48.58 5.50 -15.62
N VAL A 697 48.21 5.82 -14.38
CA VAL A 697 48.81 6.90 -13.60
C VAL A 697 48.96 6.42 -12.16
N GLU A 698 50.08 6.77 -11.53
CA GLU A 698 50.28 6.57 -10.10
C GLU A 698 49.29 7.45 -9.32
N GLU A 699 48.94 7.03 -8.12
CA GLU A 699 48.11 7.85 -7.23
C GLU A 699 48.88 9.00 -6.58
N ASN A 700 48.17 9.82 -5.79
CA ASN A 700 48.65 11.01 -5.08
C ASN A 700 49.37 12.05 -5.96
N GLN A 701 49.35 11.85 -7.30
CA GLN A 701 49.87 12.78 -8.29
C GLN A 701 48.93 13.99 -8.45
N ALA A 702 49.54 15.16 -8.56
CA ALA A 702 48.80 16.42 -8.71
C ALA A 702 47.92 16.44 -9.99
N SER A 703 46.79 17.17 -9.91
CA SER A 703 45.96 17.47 -11.08
C SER A 703 46.78 18.10 -12.22
N GLY A 704 46.55 17.66 -13.45
CA GLY A 704 47.31 18.01 -14.65
C GLY A 704 48.42 17.01 -15.01
N THR A 705 48.63 15.96 -14.21
CA THR A 705 49.61 14.88 -14.48
C THR A 705 49.27 14.14 -15.78
N MET A 706 50.28 13.79 -16.57
CA MET A 706 50.10 13.18 -17.88
C MET A 706 49.89 11.66 -17.75
N VAL A 707 48.74 11.18 -18.21
CA VAL A 707 48.37 9.75 -18.22
C VAL A 707 48.89 9.07 -19.48
N GLY A 708 48.78 9.76 -20.63
CA GLY A 708 49.14 9.21 -21.92
C GLY A 708 48.75 10.11 -23.09
N LYS A 709 48.67 9.54 -24.28
CA LYS A 709 48.35 10.26 -25.51
C LYS A 709 47.46 9.44 -26.44
N LEU A 710 46.35 10.03 -26.88
CA LEU A 710 45.56 9.51 -28.00
C LEU A 710 46.32 9.67 -29.32
N ASN A 711 46.31 8.60 -30.11
CA ASN A 711 46.96 8.50 -31.40
C ASN A 711 45.97 7.98 -32.45
N PRO A 712 45.19 8.87 -33.10
CA PRO A 712 44.35 8.50 -34.22
C PRO A 712 45.16 8.12 -35.46
N THR A 713 44.57 7.30 -36.33
CA THR A 713 45.03 7.08 -37.72
C THR A 713 43.81 7.17 -38.64
N ASP A 714 44.01 7.82 -39.77
CA ASP A 714 43.00 8.08 -40.78
C ASP A 714 43.45 7.50 -42.14
N PRO A 715 42.54 6.97 -42.98
CA PRO A 715 42.88 6.56 -44.34
C PRO A 715 43.25 7.73 -45.26
N ASP A 716 42.64 8.90 -45.06
CA ASP A 716 42.68 9.98 -46.03
C ASP A 716 43.98 10.80 -45.95
N ALA A 717 44.55 11.04 -47.14
CA ALA A 717 45.92 11.51 -47.25
C ALA A 717 46.06 12.98 -46.80
N ASN A 718 46.65 13.15 -45.61
CA ASN A 718 46.84 14.42 -44.87
C ASN A 718 45.62 14.91 -44.08
N ALA A 719 44.68 14.03 -43.71
CA ALA A 719 43.54 14.36 -42.85
C ALA A 719 43.91 15.05 -41.52
N THR A 720 43.04 15.95 -41.06
CA THR A 720 43.23 16.89 -39.94
C THR A 720 42.36 16.53 -38.74
N ILE A 721 42.78 15.51 -37.98
CA ILE A 721 41.96 14.97 -36.90
C ILE A 721 41.84 15.91 -35.69
N THR A 722 40.60 16.24 -35.34
CA THR A 722 40.20 16.86 -34.08
C THR A 722 39.87 15.77 -33.05
N LEU A 723 40.39 15.92 -31.82
CA LEU A 723 40.16 15.01 -30.70
C LEU A 723 39.32 15.68 -29.60
N ALA A 724 38.33 14.96 -29.08
CA ALA A 724 37.48 15.41 -27.97
C ALA A 724 37.06 14.23 -27.09
N PHE A 725 36.57 14.51 -25.88
CA PHE A 725 35.74 13.56 -25.14
C PHE A 725 34.33 13.49 -25.76
N SER A 726 33.65 12.36 -25.62
CA SER A 726 32.23 12.23 -25.96
C SER A 726 31.44 11.42 -24.94
N ASP A 727 30.16 11.73 -24.81
CA ASP A 727 29.26 11.14 -23.81
C ASP A 727 28.79 9.74 -24.24
N GLY A 728 28.42 8.89 -23.28
CA GLY A 728 27.79 7.58 -23.53
C GLY A 728 28.37 6.47 -22.66
N ASN A 729 28.11 5.21 -23.03
CA ASN A 729 28.65 4.05 -22.32
C ASN A 729 30.19 4.07 -22.34
N GLY A 730 30.82 4.06 -21.17
CA GLY A 730 32.26 4.21 -21.00
C GLY A 730 32.76 5.65 -20.85
N SER A 731 31.87 6.64 -20.70
CA SER A 731 32.23 8.07 -20.53
C SER A 731 32.22 8.54 -19.06
N GLU A 732 32.06 7.63 -18.11
CA GLU A 732 31.68 7.92 -16.72
C GLU A 732 32.68 8.87 -16.03
N TYR A 733 33.98 8.65 -16.29
CA TYR A 733 35.07 9.39 -15.65
C TYR A 733 35.64 10.51 -16.53
N ASN A 734 35.05 10.82 -17.70
CA ASN A 734 35.56 11.86 -18.62
C ASN A 734 35.81 13.22 -17.93
N HIS A 735 35.01 13.56 -16.91
CA HIS A 735 35.10 14.79 -16.14
C HIS A 735 36.33 14.87 -15.20
N LEU A 736 36.92 13.72 -14.84
CA LEU A 736 38.14 13.62 -14.01
C LEU A 736 39.43 13.71 -14.84
N PHE A 737 39.33 13.87 -16.16
CA PHE A 737 40.46 14.01 -17.07
C PHE A 737 40.33 15.26 -17.94
N SER A 738 41.43 15.67 -18.54
CA SER A 738 41.48 16.69 -19.58
C SER A 738 42.24 16.17 -20.80
N LEU A 739 41.81 16.58 -21.98
CA LEU A 739 42.37 16.17 -23.27
C LEU A 739 42.76 17.43 -24.05
N ASP A 740 44.04 17.55 -24.40
CA ASP A 740 44.51 18.69 -25.21
C ASP A 740 44.37 18.45 -26.73
N ALA A 741 44.45 19.53 -27.51
CA ALA A 741 44.30 19.48 -28.97
C ALA A 741 45.41 18.70 -29.70
N ASN A 742 46.47 18.26 -29.01
CA ASN A 742 47.48 17.36 -29.56
C ASN A 742 47.19 15.88 -29.20
N GLY A 743 46.11 15.61 -28.46
CA GLY A 743 45.72 14.29 -27.97
C GLY A 743 46.32 13.91 -26.62
N THR A 744 46.98 14.81 -25.87
CA THR A 744 47.54 14.45 -24.56
C THR A 744 46.45 14.34 -23.51
N LEU A 745 46.35 13.18 -22.87
CA LEU A 745 45.44 12.89 -21.77
C LEU A 745 46.11 13.22 -20.43
N ARG A 746 45.42 13.99 -19.59
CA ARG A 746 45.89 14.40 -18.27
C ARG A 746 44.82 14.21 -17.20
N THR A 747 45.24 14.00 -15.96
CA THR A 747 44.33 14.07 -14.80
C THR A 747 43.77 15.48 -14.65
N ASN A 748 42.55 15.60 -14.16
CA ASN A 748 41.90 16.86 -13.77
C ASN A 748 41.65 16.90 -12.24
N ALA A 749 41.74 15.76 -11.57
CA ALA A 749 41.77 15.59 -10.12
C ALA A 749 43.14 15.03 -9.65
N THR A 750 43.34 15.01 -8.34
CA THR A 750 44.20 14.02 -7.66
C THR A 750 43.40 12.73 -7.49
N PHE A 751 44.07 11.58 -7.48
CA PHE A 751 43.45 10.28 -7.21
C PHE A 751 44.14 9.63 -6.02
N ASP A 752 43.39 8.95 -5.16
CA ASP A 752 43.89 7.94 -4.20
C ASP A 752 43.31 6.57 -4.59
N TYR A 753 44.07 5.50 -4.46
CA TYR A 753 43.73 4.20 -5.06
C TYR A 753 42.70 3.44 -4.23
N GLU A 754 42.70 3.62 -2.91
CA GLU A 754 41.91 2.88 -1.95
C GLU A 754 40.46 3.40 -1.88
N THR A 755 40.23 4.70 -2.06
CA THR A 755 38.89 5.31 -2.08
C THR A 755 38.34 5.55 -3.49
N ASN A 756 39.19 5.68 -4.52
CA ASN A 756 38.74 5.95 -5.89
C ASN A 756 38.60 4.65 -6.72
N ALA A 757 38.03 4.77 -7.92
CA ALA A 757 37.96 3.65 -8.85
C ALA A 757 39.34 3.35 -9.47
N THR A 758 39.97 2.25 -9.05
CA THR A 758 41.27 1.77 -9.57
C THR A 758 41.31 1.55 -11.09
N THR A 759 40.15 1.42 -11.73
CA THR A 759 40.02 1.46 -13.20
C THR A 759 38.94 2.46 -13.63
N MET A 760 39.33 3.46 -14.41
CA MET A 760 38.47 4.55 -14.86
C MET A 760 38.22 4.47 -16.36
N ARG A 761 36.96 4.36 -16.77
CA ARG A 761 36.54 4.34 -18.18
C ARG A 761 36.38 5.77 -18.70
N ILE A 762 37.01 6.05 -19.83
CA ILE A 762 36.87 7.31 -20.57
C ILE A 762 36.50 7.04 -22.02
N ARG A 763 35.70 7.92 -22.62
CA ARG A 763 35.19 7.80 -24.00
C ARG A 763 35.61 9.02 -24.80
N ALA A 764 36.38 8.78 -25.85
CA ALA A 764 36.94 9.82 -26.70
C ALA A 764 36.58 9.60 -28.17
N LYS A 765 36.52 10.72 -28.90
CA LYS A 765 36.12 10.83 -30.30
C LYS A 765 37.25 11.47 -31.11
N ALA A 766 37.61 10.81 -32.21
CA ALA A 766 38.37 11.38 -33.31
C ALA A 766 37.41 11.81 -34.42
N THR A 767 37.58 13.00 -34.98
CA THR A 767 36.75 13.54 -36.06
C THR A 767 37.65 14.19 -37.11
N ASP A 768 37.44 13.89 -38.39
CA ASP A 768 38.16 14.49 -39.52
C ASP A 768 37.64 15.92 -39.87
N GLU A 769 38.19 16.55 -40.90
CA GLU A 769 37.74 17.86 -41.40
C GLU A 769 36.38 17.85 -42.12
N HIS A 770 35.87 16.67 -42.49
CA HIS A 770 34.58 16.47 -43.15
C HIS A 770 33.46 16.07 -42.16
N ASN A 771 33.79 15.88 -40.89
CA ASN A 771 32.95 15.46 -39.75
C ASN A 771 32.64 13.95 -39.64
N ALA A 772 33.29 13.09 -40.43
CA ALA A 772 33.23 11.65 -40.15
C ALA A 772 34.16 11.31 -38.96
N SER A 773 33.87 10.23 -38.24
CA SER A 773 34.40 10.10 -36.87
C SER A 773 34.37 8.69 -36.27
N LEU A 774 35.37 8.42 -35.43
CA LEU A 774 35.49 7.20 -34.63
C LEU A 774 35.42 7.53 -33.14
N GLU A 775 34.58 6.79 -32.40
CA GLU A 775 34.50 6.85 -30.94
C GLU A 775 35.01 5.55 -30.31
N LYS A 776 35.76 5.65 -29.21
CA LYS A 776 36.27 4.48 -28.49
C LYS A 776 36.37 4.74 -26.98
N THR A 777 36.12 3.68 -26.22
CA THR A 777 36.33 3.67 -24.77
C THR A 777 37.74 3.17 -24.44
N PHE A 778 38.41 3.84 -23.51
CA PHE A 778 39.69 3.45 -22.94
C PHE A 778 39.53 3.22 -21.43
N VAL A 779 40.42 2.42 -20.86
CA VAL A 779 40.55 2.25 -19.41
C VAL A 779 41.85 2.93 -18.99
N VAL A 780 41.77 3.82 -18.01
CA VAL A 780 42.91 4.35 -17.27
C VAL A 780 42.98 3.60 -15.95
N ASN A 781 44.10 2.96 -15.68
CA ASN A 781 44.35 2.31 -14.39
C ASN A 781 44.98 3.31 -13.42
N ILE A 782 44.45 3.45 -12.22
CA ILE A 782 45.22 4.02 -11.11
C ILE A 782 46.14 2.91 -10.60
N THR A 783 47.38 3.23 -10.25
CA THR A 783 48.32 2.27 -9.65
C THR A 783 48.72 2.72 -8.27
N ASN A 784 48.47 1.85 -7.29
CA ASN A 784 48.76 2.04 -5.88
C ASN A 784 50.22 2.45 -5.62
N ILE A 785 50.42 3.35 -4.67
CA ILE A 785 51.69 3.65 -4.01
C ILE A 785 51.52 3.19 -2.55
N PHE A 786 52.15 2.07 -2.21
CA PHE A 786 52.14 1.56 -0.84
C PHE A 786 52.73 2.59 0.14
N GLU A 787 51.87 3.18 0.94
CA GLU A 787 52.15 4.24 1.90
C GLU A 787 52.09 3.64 3.31
N ASP A 788 53.21 3.76 4.03
CA ASP A 788 53.54 3.04 5.28
C ASP A 788 54.34 4.01 6.17
N LEU A 789 53.63 4.75 7.04
CA LEU A 789 54.15 5.90 7.77
C LEU A 789 54.98 5.52 9.02
N ASP A 790 54.59 4.49 9.77
CA ASP A 790 55.30 4.04 10.97
C ASP A 790 56.39 2.96 10.68
N SER A 791 56.28 2.24 9.55
CA SER A 791 57.13 1.11 9.12
C SER A 791 56.87 -0.26 9.79
N ASP A 792 55.64 -0.52 10.24
CA ASP A 792 55.09 -1.84 10.61
C ASP A 792 54.98 -2.78 9.39
N GLY A 793 54.57 -2.24 8.23
CA GLY A 793 54.33 -2.99 6.99
C GLY A 793 52.86 -3.29 6.66
N ILE A 794 51.91 -2.69 7.39
CA ILE A 794 50.56 -2.36 6.93
C ILE A 794 50.65 -1.09 6.03
N GLU A 795 49.55 -0.76 5.36
CA GLU A 795 49.40 0.40 4.50
C GLU A 795 48.44 1.37 5.18
N ASP A 796 48.82 2.64 5.31
CA ASP A 796 48.17 3.72 6.07
C ASP A 796 46.61 3.66 6.06
N HIS A 797 46.00 3.53 4.87
CA HIS A 797 44.53 3.46 4.72
C HIS A 797 43.87 2.28 5.47
N PHE A 798 44.62 1.20 5.66
CA PHE A 798 44.23 -0.04 6.34
C PHE A 798 44.86 -0.18 7.73
N ASP A 799 45.75 0.75 8.13
CA ASP A 799 46.28 0.80 9.48
C ASP A 799 45.25 1.45 10.43
N PRO A 800 44.99 0.86 11.60
CA PRO A 800 44.24 1.54 12.64
C PRO A 800 45.02 2.64 13.38
N ASP A 801 46.35 2.73 13.30
CA ASP A 801 47.26 3.55 14.15
C ASP A 801 48.37 4.18 13.27
N ASP A 802 48.00 5.12 12.37
CA ASP A 802 48.80 5.68 11.25
C ASP A 802 50.24 6.16 11.62
N ASP A 803 50.55 6.42 12.91
CA ASP A 803 51.88 6.86 13.37
C ASP A 803 52.54 6.03 14.48
N GLY A 804 51.89 4.94 14.92
CA GLY A 804 52.42 3.95 15.84
C GLY A 804 52.60 4.43 17.29
N ASP A 805 51.91 5.49 17.74
CA ASP A 805 51.98 5.95 19.14
C ASP A 805 51.12 5.13 20.13
N GLY A 806 50.25 4.26 19.61
CA GLY A 806 49.45 3.31 20.38
C GLY A 806 47.99 3.73 20.60
N PHE A 807 47.56 4.80 19.93
CA PHE A 807 46.16 5.23 19.84
C PHE A 807 45.70 5.09 18.39
N SER A 808 44.46 4.61 18.18
CA SER A 808 43.97 4.47 16.82
C SER A 808 43.41 5.77 16.24
N ASP A 809 43.48 5.91 14.91
CA ASP A 809 42.95 7.03 14.10
C ASP A 809 41.58 7.53 14.55
N ILE A 810 40.67 6.57 14.72
CA ILE A 810 39.28 6.82 15.11
C ILE A 810 39.15 7.34 16.55
N VAL A 811 40.10 6.99 17.43
CA VAL A 811 40.20 7.55 18.78
C VAL A 811 40.78 8.95 18.72
N GLU A 812 41.87 9.18 17.98
CA GLU A 812 42.47 10.51 17.89
C GLU A 812 41.57 11.55 17.24
N ILE A 813 40.91 11.21 16.13
CA ILE A 813 39.93 12.09 15.48
C ILE A 813 38.78 12.44 16.43
N ALA A 814 38.33 11.49 17.28
CA ALA A 814 37.28 11.73 18.27
C ALA A 814 37.70 12.69 19.40
N TYR A 815 38.99 12.72 19.76
CA TYR A 815 39.53 13.60 20.81
C TYR A 815 40.26 14.85 20.28
N GLY A 816 40.23 15.10 18.96
CA GLY A 816 40.83 16.29 18.34
C GLY A 816 42.36 16.27 18.25
N SER A 817 42.93 15.08 18.38
CA SER A 817 44.36 14.74 18.23
C SER A 817 44.66 14.50 16.73
N LYS A 818 45.79 13.88 16.35
CA LYS A 818 46.26 13.85 14.96
C LYS A 818 46.96 12.53 14.59
N PRO A 819 46.26 11.61 13.89
CA PRO A 819 46.75 10.26 13.55
C PRO A 819 48.12 10.12 12.87
N ARG A 820 48.66 11.21 12.31
CA ARG A 820 49.88 11.22 11.48
C ARG A 820 51.00 12.04 12.11
N ASN A 821 51.04 12.08 13.44
CA ASN A 821 52.01 12.80 14.27
C ASN A 821 52.04 12.27 15.72
N SER A 822 52.90 11.28 15.99
CA SER A 822 53.15 10.53 17.26
C SER A 822 53.65 11.35 18.46
N ASN A 823 53.33 12.64 18.46
CA ASN A 823 53.51 13.62 19.51
C ASN A 823 52.15 14.25 19.85
N SER A 824 51.03 13.65 19.43
CA SER A 824 49.70 14.25 19.41
C SER A 824 48.62 13.48 20.17
N VAL A 825 48.97 12.38 20.85
CA VAL A 825 48.16 11.52 21.76
C VAL A 825 46.74 12.01 22.12
N ALA A 826 45.78 11.09 22.03
CA ALA A 826 44.40 11.34 22.45
C ALA A 826 44.22 11.45 23.96
N ASN A 827 43.29 12.32 24.39
CA ASN A 827 42.88 12.47 25.78
C ASN A 827 42.24 11.17 26.30
N GLN A 828 42.74 10.64 27.42
CA GLN A 828 42.19 9.44 28.06
C GLN A 828 41.28 9.80 29.24
N ALA A 829 40.06 9.26 29.25
CA ALA A 829 39.11 9.48 30.34
C ALA A 829 39.64 9.01 31.72
N PRO A 830 39.17 9.60 32.84
CA PRO A 830 39.54 9.19 34.19
C PRO A 830 39.42 7.68 34.42
N THR A 831 40.49 7.02 34.85
CA THR A 831 40.53 5.55 34.99
C THR A 831 40.18 5.04 36.38
N LEU A 832 40.12 5.91 37.38
CA LEU A 832 39.71 5.57 38.74
C LEU A 832 38.68 6.56 39.27
N LEU A 833 37.65 6.01 39.91
CA LEU A 833 36.75 6.74 40.81
C LEU A 833 36.40 5.79 41.96
N ASP A 834 36.82 6.14 43.17
CA ASP A 834 36.56 5.41 44.41
C ASP A 834 36.23 6.35 45.56
N LEU A 835 35.54 5.84 46.59
CA LEU A 835 35.14 6.59 47.77
C LEU A 835 35.73 5.93 49.02
N ASN A 836 36.57 6.64 49.76
CA ASN A 836 37.13 6.17 51.02
C ASN A 836 36.15 6.40 52.19
N GLY A 837 34.96 5.82 52.09
CA GLY A 837 33.85 5.94 53.04
C GLY A 837 32.67 5.09 52.61
N SER A 838 32.09 4.32 53.55
CA SER A 838 31.07 3.30 53.27
C SER A 838 29.82 3.40 54.14
N SER A 839 29.81 4.30 55.12
CA SER A 839 28.75 4.39 56.13
C SER A 839 28.72 5.76 56.80
N VAL A 840 27.56 6.09 57.38
CA VAL A 840 27.35 7.24 58.25
C VAL A 840 26.48 6.80 59.44
N ALA A 841 26.79 7.30 60.63
CA ALA A 841 25.92 7.08 61.79
C ALA A 841 24.64 7.90 61.66
N GLU A 842 23.57 7.43 62.26
CA GLU A 842 22.38 8.25 62.48
C GLU A 842 22.61 9.35 63.53
N ASN A 843 21.66 10.27 63.67
CA ASN A 843 21.64 11.40 64.60
C ASN A 843 22.83 12.39 64.50
N GLU A 844 23.81 12.09 63.63
CA GLU A 844 24.86 12.99 63.16
C GLU A 844 24.31 14.20 62.39
N ALA A 845 24.96 15.36 62.56
CA ALA A 845 24.47 16.62 61.99
C ALA A 845 24.57 16.69 60.45
N SER A 846 23.66 17.44 59.83
CA SER A 846 23.78 17.87 58.43
C SER A 846 25.16 18.49 58.14
N GLY A 847 25.81 18.04 57.07
CA GLY A 847 27.18 18.41 56.69
C GLY A 847 28.27 17.44 57.18
N THR A 848 27.91 16.42 57.97
CA THR A 848 28.83 15.37 58.44
C THR A 848 29.50 14.66 57.26
N THR A 849 30.78 14.32 57.44
CA THR A 849 31.65 13.78 56.38
C THR A 849 31.48 12.28 56.28
N VAL A 850 31.01 11.78 55.13
CA VAL A 850 30.83 10.34 54.89
C VAL A 850 32.12 9.69 54.36
N GLY A 851 32.86 10.43 53.53
CA GLY A 851 34.10 9.95 52.92
C GLY A 851 34.70 10.98 51.96
N LYS A 852 35.82 10.62 51.34
CA LYS A 852 36.43 11.42 50.28
C LYS A 852 36.59 10.59 49.01
N PHE A 853 36.22 11.16 47.87
CA PHE A 853 36.52 10.58 46.57
C PHE A 853 38.03 10.65 46.29
N ASN A 854 38.52 9.58 45.67
CA ASN A 854 39.83 9.49 45.06
C ASN A 854 39.63 9.10 43.60
N SER A 855 40.19 9.90 42.70
CA SER A 855 40.13 9.70 41.27
C SER A 855 41.50 9.94 40.67
N THR A 856 41.81 9.21 39.59
CA THR A 856 43.08 9.34 38.86
C THR A 856 42.80 9.29 37.37
N ASP A 857 43.57 10.08 36.67
CA ASP A 857 43.54 10.23 35.24
C ASP A 857 44.85 9.68 34.65
N PRO A 858 44.86 9.07 33.44
CA PRO A 858 46.10 8.77 32.75
C PRO A 858 46.86 10.02 32.34
N ASP A 859 46.17 11.13 32.03
CA ASP A 859 46.79 12.30 31.42
C ASP A 859 47.56 13.18 32.41
N ALA A 860 48.72 13.65 31.92
CA ALA A 860 49.73 14.26 32.76
C ALA A 860 49.29 15.66 33.24
N ASN A 861 48.86 15.71 34.50
CA ASN A 861 48.33 16.88 35.23
C ASN A 861 46.84 17.21 34.99
N ALA A 862 46.03 16.25 34.52
CA ALA A 862 44.60 16.44 34.32
C ALA A 862 43.83 16.92 35.58
N THR A 863 42.74 17.63 35.34
CA THR A 863 41.98 18.45 36.31
C THR A 863 40.58 17.87 36.54
N ILE A 864 40.50 16.81 37.34
CA ILE A 864 39.23 16.08 37.56
C ILE A 864 38.21 16.90 38.37
N ILE A 865 37.04 17.13 37.77
CA ILE A 865 35.82 17.66 38.39
C ILE A 865 34.93 16.49 38.84
N LEU A 866 34.33 16.60 40.03
CA LEU A 866 33.42 15.59 40.59
C LEU A 866 31.99 16.14 40.73
N THR A 867 31.02 15.48 40.11
CA THR A 867 29.59 15.83 40.19
C THR A 867 28.74 14.61 40.53
N PHE A 868 27.52 14.83 41.02
CA PHE A 868 26.49 13.79 40.93
C PHE A 868 26.07 13.57 39.48
N SER A 869 25.52 12.39 39.19
CA SER A 869 24.94 12.04 37.89
C SER A 869 23.72 11.12 38.07
N ASP A 870 22.82 11.14 37.10
CA ASP A 870 21.52 10.46 37.16
C ASP A 870 21.50 9.08 36.48
N GLY A 871 20.42 8.34 36.71
CA GLY A 871 20.22 6.97 36.23
C GLY A 871 20.44 5.93 37.32
N ASN A 872 20.74 4.68 36.93
CA ASN A 872 20.81 3.57 37.88
C ASN A 872 21.83 3.84 39.01
N GLY A 873 21.37 3.85 40.26
CA GLY A 873 22.14 4.20 41.45
C GLY A 873 22.09 5.67 41.89
N SER A 874 21.40 6.59 41.20
CA SER A 874 21.35 8.01 41.57
C SER A 874 20.35 8.37 42.69
N GLN A 875 19.55 7.39 43.13
CA GLN A 875 18.35 7.52 43.97
C GLN A 875 18.48 8.50 45.15
N HIS A 876 19.63 8.53 45.83
CA HIS A 876 19.84 9.30 47.05
C HIS A 876 20.82 10.47 46.88
N ASN A 877 21.20 10.84 45.65
CA ASN A 877 22.13 11.94 45.37
C ASN A 877 21.74 13.25 46.11
N HIS A 878 20.44 13.53 46.19
CA HIS A 878 19.86 14.71 46.86
C HIS A 878 20.08 14.75 48.39
N LEU A 879 20.43 13.63 49.01
CA LEU A 879 20.72 13.52 50.45
C LEU A 879 22.19 13.84 50.79
N PHE A 880 22.99 14.21 49.77
CA PHE A 880 24.41 14.48 49.91
C PHE A 880 24.88 15.70 49.10
N THR A 881 26.08 16.19 49.42
CA THR A 881 26.84 17.19 48.66
C THR A 881 28.28 16.74 48.48
N ILE A 882 28.92 17.17 47.39
CA ILE A 882 30.36 17.01 47.18
C ILE A 882 31.00 18.39 47.34
N ASP A 883 31.92 18.56 48.29
CA ASP A 883 32.64 19.82 48.44
C ASP A 883 33.76 19.97 47.40
N SER A 884 34.28 21.18 47.20
CA SER A 884 35.29 21.53 46.19
C SER A 884 36.68 20.89 46.40
N LYS A 885 36.78 19.90 47.29
CA LYS A 885 37.96 19.03 47.47
C LYS A 885 37.64 17.56 47.17
N GLY A 886 36.45 17.24 46.70
CA GLY A 886 35.97 15.87 46.47
C GLY A 886 35.48 15.16 47.74
N THR A 887 35.05 15.89 48.78
CA THR A 887 34.57 15.28 50.03
C THR A 887 33.05 15.12 50.01
N LEU A 888 32.55 13.91 50.28
CA LEU A 888 31.13 13.61 50.37
C LEU A 888 30.59 13.97 51.76
N ARG A 889 29.48 14.72 51.79
CA ARG A 889 28.82 15.21 53.01
C ARG A 889 27.32 14.96 52.98
N THR A 890 26.69 14.75 54.14
CA THR A 890 25.23 14.69 54.25
C THR A 890 24.58 16.06 54.03
N THR A 891 23.34 16.11 53.52
CA THR A 891 22.52 17.34 53.52
C THR A 891 21.51 17.39 54.66
N MET A 892 21.22 16.24 55.28
CA MET A 892 20.35 16.10 56.46
C MET A 892 21.04 15.26 57.55
N THR A 893 20.37 15.18 58.71
CA THR A 893 20.60 14.14 59.71
C THR A 893 19.79 12.91 59.29
N PHE A 894 20.36 11.71 59.44
CA PHE A 894 19.66 10.45 59.22
C PHE A 894 19.11 9.88 60.53
N ASP A 895 18.01 9.13 60.44
CA ASP A 895 17.48 8.26 61.49
C ASP A 895 17.31 6.86 60.88
N TYR A 896 17.84 5.83 61.52
CA TYR A 896 17.97 4.49 60.95
C TYR A 896 16.63 3.75 60.94
N GLU A 897 15.75 4.01 61.92
CA GLU A 897 14.46 3.35 62.09
C GLU A 897 13.46 3.74 61.00
N THR A 898 13.46 5.01 60.58
CA THR A 898 12.56 5.54 59.55
C THR A 898 13.20 5.71 58.17
N ASN A 899 14.53 5.91 58.07
CA ASN A 899 15.19 6.11 56.78
C ASN A 899 15.65 4.78 56.15
N VAL A 900 15.99 4.80 54.86
CA VAL A 900 16.46 3.58 54.17
C VAL A 900 17.93 3.28 54.53
N LYS A 901 18.15 2.06 55.06
CA LYS A 901 19.41 1.62 55.67
C LYS A 901 20.57 1.50 54.68
N VAL A 902 20.30 1.49 53.37
CA VAL A 902 21.29 1.48 52.28
C VAL A 902 20.98 2.60 51.28
N LEU A 903 21.83 3.62 51.25
CA LEU A 903 21.71 4.79 50.39
C LEU A 903 22.60 4.62 49.16
N SER A 904 21.99 4.52 47.98
CA SER A 904 22.72 4.50 46.69
C SER A 904 22.84 5.90 46.09
N ILE A 905 24.09 6.29 45.79
CA ILE A 905 24.44 7.52 45.04
C ILE A 905 25.22 7.17 43.77
N ARG A 906 25.21 8.07 42.78
CA ARG A 906 25.96 7.95 41.52
C ARG A 906 26.73 9.23 41.24
N VAL A 907 28.03 9.08 41.01
CA VAL A 907 28.99 10.19 40.86
C VAL A 907 29.77 10.04 39.56
N ARG A 908 30.01 11.17 38.89
CA ARG A 908 30.84 11.32 37.70
C ARG A 908 32.15 12.02 38.09
N ALA A 909 33.27 11.46 37.63
CA ALA A 909 34.56 12.14 37.50
C ALA A 909 34.69 12.58 36.03
N THR A 910 35.00 13.85 35.78
CA THR A 910 35.14 14.45 34.43
C THR A 910 36.47 15.19 34.35
N ASP A 911 37.24 15.02 33.28
CA ASP A 911 38.49 15.78 33.03
C ASP A 911 38.22 17.20 32.47
N GLU A 912 39.28 17.94 32.11
CA GLU A 912 39.16 19.26 31.46
C GLU A 912 38.71 19.23 29.98
N HIS A 913 38.73 18.06 29.34
CA HIS A 913 38.30 17.84 27.96
C HIS A 913 36.87 17.28 27.85
N ASN A 914 36.22 17.03 28.99
CA ASN A 914 34.87 16.47 29.17
C ASN A 914 34.74 14.95 28.96
N ALA A 915 35.84 14.18 28.92
CA ALA A 915 35.74 12.72 29.05
C ALA A 915 35.57 12.34 30.53
N TRP A 916 34.91 11.21 30.79
CA TRP A 916 34.38 10.93 32.13
C TRP A 916 34.27 9.45 32.49
N LEU A 917 34.27 9.21 33.81
CA LEU A 917 33.97 7.92 34.44
C LEU A 917 32.87 8.09 35.48
N GLU A 918 31.87 7.22 35.44
CA GLU A 918 30.80 7.16 36.44
C GLU A 918 30.86 5.90 37.28
N LYS A 919 30.47 6.03 38.55
CA LYS A 919 30.33 4.90 39.47
C LYS A 919 29.21 5.13 40.46
N SER A 920 28.46 4.08 40.76
CA SER A 920 27.51 4.05 41.86
C SER A 920 28.16 3.52 43.13
N PHE A 921 27.78 4.10 44.26
CA PHE A 921 28.25 3.76 45.60
C PHE A 921 27.05 3.44 46.49
N ALA A 922 27.23 2.48 47.39
CA ALA A 922 26.25 2.11 48.41
C ALA A 922 26.80 2.48 49.79
N LEU A 923 26.04 3.27 50.53
CA LEU A 923 26.40 3.82 51.84
C LEU A 923 25.44 3.24 52.88
N GLN A 924 25.96 2.72 53.99
CA GLN A 924 25.11 2.25 55.09
C GLN A 924 24.76 3.41 56.01
N VAL A 925 23.48 3.57 56.36
CA VAL A 925 23.15 4.22 57.64
C VAL A 925 23.38 3.17 58.73
N THR A 926 24.08 3.53 59.81
CA THR A 926 24.35 2.60 60.92
C THR A 926 23.68 3.08 62.19
N ASN A 927 22.91 2.19 62.82
CA ASN A 927 22.21 2.42 64.08
C ASN A 927 23.13 2.95 65.19
N VAL A 928 22.59 3.85 66.00
CA VAL A 928 23.12 4.34 67.27
C VAL A 928 22.01 4.21 68.29
N SER A 929 21.90 3.05 68.93
CA SER A 929 20.76 2.74 69.79
C SER A 929 20.51 3.78 70.89
N GLU A 930 19.34 4.41 70.83
CA GLU A 930 18.78 5.26 71.88
C GLU A 930 17.92 4.41 72.83
N ASP A 931 18.32 4.37 74.10
CA ASP A 931 17.73 3.61 75.21
C ASP A 931 17.75 4.55 76.43
N LEU A 932 16.60 5.15 76.75
CA LEU A 932 16.48 6.29 77.69
C LEU A 932 16.32 5.85 79.16
N ASP A 933 15.53 4.81 79.44
CA ASP A 933 15.29 4.30 80.79
C ASP A 933 16.32 3.23 81.23
N ALA A 934 17.02 2.59 80.28
CA ALA A 934 17.97 1.49 80.42
C ALA A 934 17.38 0.09 80.72
N ASP A 935 16.15 -0.20 80.27
CA ASP A 935 15.56 -1.54 80.16
C ASP A 935 16.34 -2.44 79.16
N GLY A 936 16.79 -1.85 78.05
CA GLY A 936 17.46 -2.54 76.94
C GLY A 936 16.59 -2.76 75.70
N ILE A 937 15.39 -2.19 75.66
CA ILE A 937 14.65 -1.83 74.45
C ILE A 937 15.14 -0.46 73.96
N GLU A 938 15.00 -0.22 72.66
CA GLU A 938 15.37 1.02 71.99
C GLU A 938 14.11 1.87 71.81
N ASN A 939 14.15 3.17 72.15
CA ASN A 939 12.98 4.06 72.30
C ASN A 939 11.92 3.90 71.18
N HIS A 940 12.33 3.85 69.91
CA HIS A 940 11.41 3.64 68.76
C HIS A 940 10.56 2.34 68.82
N TYR A 941 11.00 1.35 69.61
CA TYR A 941 10.37 0.06 69.82
C TYR A 941 9.82 -0.14 71.24
N ASP A 942 10.01 0.83 72.14
CA ASP A 942 9.33 0.84 73.43
C ASP A 942 7.88 1.34 73.28
N ALA A 943 7.18 1.40 74.41
CA ALA A 943 5.87 2.00 74.57
C ALA A 943 5.70 2.70 75.93
N ASP A 944 6.80 2.90 76.68
CA ASP A 944 6.92 3.58 77.99
C ASP A 944 8.30 4.28 77.99
N ASP A 945 8.52 5.18 77.02
CA ASP A 945 9.84 5.73 76.58
C ASP A 945 10.77 6.24 77.72
N ASP A 946 10.25 6.59 78.89
CA ASP A 946 11.04 7.02 80.08
C ASP A 946 10.83 6.19 81.36
N GLY A 947 9.96 5.18 81.32
CA GLY A 947 9.77 4.18 82.38
C GLY A 947 8.91 4.60 83.57
N ASP A 948 8.07 5.65 83.46
CA ASP A 948 7.20 6.11 84.56
C ASP A 948 5.97 5.19 84.83
N GLY A 949 5.62 4.34 83.87
CA GLY A 949 4.49 3.40 83.95
C GLY A 949 3.23 3.85 83.21
N PHE A 950 3.24 5.00 82.56
CA PHE A 950 2.31 5.38 81.50
C PHE A 950 2.93 5.10 80.13
N SER A 951 2.10 4.84 79.12
CA SER A 951 2.62 4.74 77.76
C SER A 951 2.70 6.09 77.06
N ASP A 952 3.66 6.26 76.14
CA ASP A 952 3.79 7.44 75.28
C ASP A 952 2.46 7.79 74.60
N MET A 953 1.71 6.77 74.19
CA MET A 953 0.36 6.92 73.65
C MET A 953 -0.65 7.46 74.68
N ALA A 954 -0.59 7.05 75.95
CA ALA A 954 -1.44 7.62 77.00
C ALA A 954 -1.10 9.08 77.29
N GLU A 955 0.19 9.40 77.30
CA GLU A 955 0.74 10.73 77.57
C GLU A 955 0.50 11.74 76.45
N VAL A 956 0.76 11.38 75.20
CA VAL A 956 0.44 12.22 74.03
C VAL A 956 -1.07 12.51 73.95
N ASN A 957 -1.93 11.59 74.43
CA ASN A 957 -3.37 11.83 74.57
C ASN A 957 -3.73 12.71 75.80
N ALA A 958 -2.90 12.74 76.85
CA ALA A 958 -3.05 13.63 78.00
C ALA A 958 -2.46 15.04 77.77
N GLY A 959 -1.57 15.18 76.78
CA GLY A 959 -0.80 16.40 76.53
C GLY A 959 0.48 16.51 77.38
N THR A 960 0.99 15.38 77.86
CA THR A 960 2.23 15.27 78.64
C THR A 960 3.39 14.77 77.74
N ASN A 961 4.57 14.48 78.30
CA ASN A 961 5.81 14.31 77.53
C ASN A 961 6.50 12.96 77.84
N PRO A 962 6.47 11.98 76.90
CA PRO A 962 7.02 10.63 77.09
C PRO A 962 8.54 10.48 77.24
N MET A 963 9.25 11.58 77.39
CA MET A 963 10.72 11.64 77.45
C MET A 963 11.17 12.41 78.71
N ASP A 964 10.31 12.46 79.74
CA ASP A 964 10.51 13.16 81.01
C ASP A 964 9.59 12.55 82.09
N PHE A 965 10.08 11.51 82.78
CA PHE A 965 9.51 10.74 83.92
C PHE A 965 8.82 11.55 85.04
N ALA A 966 8.90 12.89 85.01
CA ALA A 966 8.12 13.79 85.84
C ALA A 966 6.75 14.21 85.22
N SER A 967 6.35 13.67 84.06
CA SER A 967 5.22 14.14 83.24
C SER A 967 3.87 13.41 83.40
N THR A 968 3.69 12.50 84.36
CA THR A 968 2.47 11.69 84.57
C THR A 968 1.10 12.36 84.23
N PRO A 969 0.22 11.68 83.45
CA PRO A 969 -1.20 12.04 83.28
C PRO A 969 -2.05 12.04 84.58
N ASN A 970 -3.15 12.81 84.57
CA ASN A 970 -4.08 12.97 85.71
C ASN A 970 -5.10 11.81 85.82
N HIS A 971 -5.26 11.23 87.00
CA HIS A 971 -6.20 10.15 87.32
C HIS A 971 -7.62 10.64 87.66
N PRO A 972 -8.67 9.81 87.47
CA PRO A 972 -10.00 10.10 87.98
C PRO A 972 -10.16 9.72 89.48
N PRO A 973 -11.11 10.35 90.20
CA PRO A 973 -11.45 9.98 91.58
C PRO A 973 -11.73 8.49 91.75
N SER A 974 -10.97 7.81 92.61
CA SER A 974 -11.00 6.35 92.78
C SER A 974 -12.23 5.83 93.56
N ALA A 975 -12.87 6.67 94.37
CA ALA A 975 -13.98 6.26 95.22
C ALA A 975 -15.02 7.36 95.48
N ILE A 976 -16.27 6.92 95.68
CA ILE A 976 -17.35 7.74 96.27
C ILE A 976 -17.98 6.95 97.42
N THR A 977 -18.23 7.60 98.55
CA THR A 977 -19.00 7.06 99.68
C THR A 977 -19.97 8.12 100.23
N LEU A 978 -20.98 7.66 100.97
CA LEU A 978 -21.89 8.49 101.75
C LEU A 978 -21.75 8.10 103.22
N ASN A 979 -21.64 9.08 104.11
CA ASN A 979 -21.49 8.83 105.56
C ASN A 979 -22.78 8.33 106.25
N ASN A 980 -23.93 8.39 105.55
CA ASN A 980 -25.22 7.84 105.98
C ASN A 980 -26.04 7.45 104.74
N LEU A 981 -26.97 6.49 104.90
CA LEU A 981 -27.86 5.99 103.84
C LEU A 981 -29.33 5.94 104.29
N ARG A 982 -29.68 6.62 105.39
CA ARG A 982 -31.02 6.55 106.02
C ARG A 982 -31.61 7.93 106.30
N VAL A 983 -32.87 8.12 105.97
CA VAL A 983 -33.64 9.36 106.22
C VAL A 983 -35.00 9.01 106.81
N VAL A 984 -35.51 9.81 107.73
CA VAL A 984 -36.85 9.59 108.33
C VAL A 984 -37.89 10.37 107.53
N GLU A 985 -39.04 9.75 107.28
CA GLU A 985 -40.13 10.38 106.52
C GLU A 985 -40.84 11.53 107.27
N GLY A 986 -41.82 12.17 106.62
CA GLY A 986 -42.64 13.25 107.20
C GLY A 986 -41.89 14.55 107.53
N ARG A 987 -40.56 14.55 107.39
CA ARG A 987 -39.70 15.72 107.59
C ARG A 987 -39.80 16.72 106.42
N PRO A 988 -39.61 18.02 106.67
CA PRO A 988 -39.64 19.03 105.62
C PRO A 988 -38.52 18.83 104.58
N ALA A 989 -38.69 19.47 103.43
CA ALA A 989 -37.60 19.67 102.46
C ALA A 989 -36.39 20.37 103.11
N ASN A 990 -35.21 20.17 102.52
CA ASN A 990 -33.90 20.64 102.99
C ASN A 990 -33.40 19.97 104.30
N ASP A 991 -33.98 18.83 104.69
CA ASP A 991 -33.43 18.04 105.79
C ASP A 991 -32.14 17.32 105.38
N TRP A 992 -31.23 17.12 106.33
CA TRP A 992 -29.92 16.52 106.09
C TRP A 992 -30.01 14.99 105.97
N VAL A 993 -29.42 14.43 104.92
CA VAL A 993 -29.37 12.98 104.68
C VAL A 993 -27.96 12.45 104.91
N ALA A 994 -26.96 13.01 104.22
CA ALA A 994 -25.59 12.53 104.24
C ALA A 994 -24.63 13.61 103.73
N SER A 995 -23.32 13.37 103.85
CA SER A 995 -22.30 14.08 103.05
C SER A 995 -21.53 13.06 102.22
N VAL A 996 -21.21 13.45 100.98
CA VAL A 996 -20.32 12.71 100.08
C VAL A 996 -18.89 12.78 100.60
N GLN A 997 -18.16 11.69 100.44
CA GLN A 997 -16.71 11.63 100.60
C GLN A 997 -16.11 10.96 99.36
N THR A 998 -14.91 11.38 98.99
CA THR A 998 -14.17 10.83 97.84
C THR A 998 -12.72 10.55 98.22
N ILE A 999 -12.02 9.80 97.37
CA ILE A 999 -10.59 9.49 97.49
C ILE A 999 -10.06 9.55 96.07
N ASP A 1000 -9.03 10.36 95.86
CA ASP A 1000 -8.40 10.59 94.57
C ASP A 1000 -6.93 10.12 94.61
N PRO A 1001 -6.39 9.47 93.56
CA PRO A 1001 -4.97 9.11 93.51
C PRO A 1001 -4.04 10.33 93.60
N ASP A 1002 -4.40 11.44 92.95
CA ASP A 1002 -3.51 12.58 92.75
C ASP A 1002 -3.61 13.58 93.93
N ASP A 1003 -4.77 13.64 94.59
CA ASP A 1003 -4.98 14.35 95.86
C ASP A 1003 -5.06 13.38 97.05
N ALA A 1004 -3.99 12.63 97.27
CA ALA A 1004 -3.84 11.71 98.40
C ALA A 1004 -3.95 12.36 99.81
N ASN A 1005 -4.01 13.70 99.89
CA ASN A 1005 -4.22 14.47 101.12
C ASN A 1005 -5.69 14.90 101.36
N GLY A 1006 -6.59 14.76 100.38
CA GLY A 1006 -7.99 15.20 100.49
C GLY A 1006 -8.15 16.72 100.59
N THR A 1007 -7.35 17.45 99.82
CA THR A 1007 -7.23 18.92 99.79
C THR A 1007 -7.73 19.58 98.51
N GLY A 1008 -8.01 18.80 97.46
CA GLY A 1008 -8.46 19.25 96.15
C GLY A 1008 -9.90 19.78 96.10
N SER A 1009 -10.25 20.45 95.01
CA SER A 1009 -11.58 21.00 94.78
C SER A 1009 -12.43 20.04 93.94
N TYR A 1010 -13.47 19.46 94.54
CA TYR A 1010 -14.35 18.49 93.87
C TYR A 1010 -15.73 19.05 93.56
N SER A 1011 -16.27 18.70 92.39
CA SER A 1011 -17.63 19.01 91.97
C SER A 1011 -18.57 17.84 92.24
N TYR A 1012 -19.77 18.11 92.78
CA TYR A 1012 -20.74 17.11 93.20
C TYR A 1012 -22.07 17.29 92.46
N SER A 1013 -22.61 16.22 91.86
CA SER A 1013 -23.89 16.30 91.15
C SER A 1013 -24.71 14.99 91.21
N LEU A 1014 -26.03 15.11 91.09
CA LEU A 1014 -26.94 13.99 90.85
C LEU A 1014 -27.09 13.83 89.33
N VAL A 1015 -26.85 12.62 88.82
CA VAL A 1015 -26.79 12.32 87.38
C VAL A 1015 -27.73 11.16 87.02
N ASP A 1016 -28.24 11.15 85.80
CA ASP A 1016 -29.22 10.14 85.37
C ASP A 1016 -28.59 8.78 85.02
N GLY A 1017 -29.42 7.74 84.99
CA GLY A 1017 -29.05 6.39 84.55
C GLY A 1017 -29.41 5.30 85.56
N ASN A 1018 -28.68 4.19 85.54
CA ASN A 1018 -29.05 3.03 86.34
C ASN A 1018 -28.91 3.31 87.86
N GLY A 1019 -30.04 3.26 88.57
CA GLY A 1019 -30.13 3.62 89.98
C GLY A 1019 -30.26 5.11 90.27
N SER A 1020 -30.76 5.92 89.33
CA SER A 1020 -31.04 7.36 89.53
C SER A 1020 -32.50 7.71 89.83
N SER A 1021 -33.42 6.72 89.95
CA SER A 1021 -34.88 6.98 89.99
C SER A 1021 -35.38 7.72 91.23
N GLY A 1022 -34.54 7.81 92.27
CA GLY A 1022 -34.72 8.62 93.46
C GLY A 1022 -34.11 10.03 93.38
N ASN A 1023 -33.33 10.38 92.34
CA ASN A 1023 -32.59 11.66 92.28
C ASN A 1023 -33.49 12.88 92.58
N GLY A 1024 -34.68 12.95 91.98
CA GLY A 1024 -35.62 14.07 92.16
C GLY A 1024 -36.16 14.26 93.58
N TYR A 1025 -35.94 13.31 94.50
CA TYR A 1025 -36.28 13.42 95.93
C TYR A 1025 -35.17 14.10 96.76
N PHE A 1026 -34.02 14.41 96.16
CA PHE A 1026 -32.85 14.97 96.84
C PHE A 1026 -32.19 16.08 96.01
N PHE A 1027 -31.24 16.77 96.64
CA PHE A 1027 -30.23 17.58 95.96
C PHE A 1027 -28.90 17.49 96.72
N LEU A 1028 -27.81 17.88 96.07
CA LEU A 1028 -26.50 18.11 96.69
C LEU A 1028 -26.27 19.62 96.76
N ASP A 1029 -25.70 20.11 97.87
CA ASP A 1029 -25.14 21.46 97.94
C ASP A 1029 -23.67 21.50 97.49
N GLU A 1030 -23.12 22.71 97.33
CA GLU A 1030 -21.75 22.97 96.86
C GLU A 1030 -20.66 22.31 97.74
N LEU A 1031 -21.01 21.85 98.95
CA LEU A 1031 -20.13 21.14 99.88
C LEU A 1031 -20.36 19.62 99.85
N GLY A 1032 -21.00 19.09 98.81
CA GLY A 1032 -21.28 17.66 98.64
C GLY A 1032 -22.27 17.11 99.68
N THR A 1033 -23.08 17.95 100.32
CA THR A 1033 -24.05 17.48 101.34
C THR A 1033 -25.40 17.17 100.70
N LEU A 1034 -25.83 15.92 100.86
CA LEU A 1034 -27.08 15.36 100.33
C LEU A 1034 -28.25 15.74 101.25
N ARG A 1035 -29.30 16.30 100.65
CA ARG A 1035 -30.47 16.87 101.33
C ARG A 1035 -31.77 16.49 100.64
N THR A 1036 -32.88 16.45 101.36
CA THR A 1036 -34.21 16.19 100.76
C THR A 1036 -34.69 17.38 99.91
N SER A 1037 -35.18 17.14 98.69
CA SER A 1037 -35.79 18.19 97.86
C SER A 1037 -37.25 18.47 98.26
N GLN A 1038 -37.91 17.48 98.86
CA GLN A 1038 -39.32 17.48 99.23
C GLN A 1038 -39.55 16.63 100.49
N VAL A 1039 -40.77 16.67 101.05
CA VAL A 1039 -41.18 15.74 102.12
C VAL A 1039 -41.12 14.32 101.57
N LEU A 1040 -40.57 13.39 102.35
CA LEU A 1040 -40.53 11.97 102.00
C LEU A 1040 -41.68 11.22 102.68
N ASP A 1041 -42.09 10.14 102.03
CA ASP A 1041 -43.22 9.26 102.32
C ASP A 1041 -42.73 7.82 102.06
N HIS A 1042 -42.85 6.95 103.06
CA HIS A 1042 -42.39 5.56 103.06
C HIS A 1042 -43.33 4.65 102.28
N GLU A 1043 -44.64 4.72 102.55
CA GLU A 1043 -45.69 3.97 101.84
C GLU A 1043 -45.66 4.21 100.33
N SER A 1044 -45.30 5.41 99.88
CA SER A 1044 -45.08 5.74 98.46
C SER A 1044 -43.89 5.01 97.85
N ASN A 1045 -42.74 4.94 98.54
CA ASN A 1045 -41.64 4.01 98.25
C ASN A 1045 -40.50 4.16 99.30
N ALA A 1046 -40.30 3.11 100.09
CA ALA A 1046 -39.28 2.97 101.13
C ALA A 1046 -37.81 3.09 100.67
N LEU A 1047 -37.49 2.84 99.39
CA LEU A 1047 -36.10 2.82 98.89
C LEU A 1047 -35.94 3.77 97.69
N LYS A 1048 -35.19 4.86 97.87
CA LYS A 1048 -34.85 5.80 96.80
C LYS A 1048 -33.43 5.51 96.31
N THR A 1049 -33.26 5.13 95.05
CA THR A 1049 -31.93 4.94 94.45
C THR A 1049 -31.44 6.25 93.85
N ILE A 1050 -30.27 6.74 94.26
CA ILE A 1050 -29.67 7.97 93.73
C ILE A 1050 -28.35 7.65 93.06
N ARG A 1051 -27.99 8.41 92.02
CA ARG A 1051 -26.72 8.26 91.32
C ARG A 1051 -25.96 9.58 91.37
N ILE A 1052 -24.78 9.55 92.00
CA ILE A 1052 -23.93 10.70 92.26
C ILE A 1052 -22.72 10.64 91.33
N ARG A 1053 -22.38 11.76 90.69
CA ARG A 1053 -21.07 11.99 90.08
C ARG A 1053 -20.23 12.87 91.00
N VAL A 1054 -18.95 12.51 91.13
CA VAL A 1054 -17.89 13.37 91.67
C VAL A 1054 -16.87 13.60 90.55
N SER A 1055 -16.45 14.84 90.35
CA SER A 1055 -15.35 15.19 89.44
C SER A 1055 -14.30 16.02 90.18
N ASP A 1056 -13.03 15.84 89.83
CA ASP A 1056 -11.89 16.64 90.32
C ASP A 1056 -11.87 18.07 89.69
N GLU A 1057 -10.74 18.77 89.84
CA GLU A 1057 -10.53 20.10 89.24
C GLU A 1057 -10.11 20.07 87.76
N HIS A 1058 -9.70 18.90 87.23
CA HIS A 1058 -9.38 18.67 85.81
C HIS A 1058 -10.56 18.09 85.01
N ASN A 1059 -11.70 17.83 85.65
CA ASN A 1059 -12.95 17.23 85.16
C ASN A 1059 -12.91 15.70 84.94
N ALA A 1060 -11.87 15.01 85.40
CA ALA A 1060 -11.89 13.55 85.52
C ALA A 1060 -12.95 13.17 86.59
N SER A 1061 -13.76 12.14 86.33
CA SER A 1061 -14.96 11.89 87.14
C SER A 1061 -15.33 10.43 87.33
N LEU A 1062 -15.94 10.15 88.49
CA LEU A 1062 -16.50 8.85 88.85
C LEU A 1062 -18.00 8.98 89.14
N GLU A 1063 -18.77 7.96 88.79
CA GLU A 1063 -20.20 7.86 89.08
C GLU A 1063 -20.54 6.65 89.93
N LYS A 1064 -21.41 6.81 90.92
CA LYS A 1064 -21.83 5.71 91.81
C LYS A 1064 -23.27 5.83 92.25
N SER A 1065 -23.98 4.70 92.21
CA SER A 1065 -25.37 4.61 92.66
C SER A 1065 -25.46 4.11 94.11
N PHE A 1066 -26.32 4.74 94.90
CA PHE A 1066 -26.56 4.46 96.31
C PHE A 1066 -28.05 4.21 96.55
N ILE A 1067 -28.39 3.43 97.57
CA ILE A 1067 -29.78 3.21 98.00
C ILE A 1067 -29.98 3.96 99.31
N ILE A 1068 -30.87 4.95 99.30
CA ILE A 1068 -31.31 5.67 100.49
C ILE A 1068 -32.59 5.02 101.01
N GLU A 1069 -32.55 4.55 102.25
CA GLU A 1069 -33.66 3.92 102.95
C GLU A 1069 -34.47 5.00 103.70
N VAL A 1070 -35.73 5.17 103.30
CA VAL A 1070 -36.71 6.01 103.99
C VAL A 1070 -37.28 5.21 105.14
N ILE A 1071 -37.26 5.76 106.36
CA ILE A 1071 -37.69 5.08 107.58
C ILE A 1071 -39.15 5.44 107.92
N ASP A 1072 -39.96 4.38 108.04
CA ASP A 1072 -41.39 4.31 108.38
C ASP A 1072 -41.76 5.03 109.70
N LEU A 1073 -42.84 5.83 109.66
CA LEU A 1073 -43.51 6.49 110.78
C LEU A 1073 -45.03 6.12 110.89
N GLN A 1074 -45.43 5.01 110.28
CA GLN A 1074 -46.70 4.29 110.42
C GLN A 1074 -47.97 5.16 110.37
N GLU A 1075 -48.34 5.59 109.16
CA GLU A 1075 -49.60 6.28 108.90
C GLU A 1075 -50.67 5.35 108.26
N TRP A 1076 -51.88 5.84 107.98
CA TRP A 1076 -53.06 4.99 107.72
C TRP A 1076 -53.79 5.31 106.39
N VAL A 1077 -53.77 4.34 105.45
CA VAL A 1077 -54.82 3.94 104.45
C VAL A 1077 -54.66 4.30 102.93
N GLN A 1078 -54.53 3.22 102.12
CA GLN A 1078 -54.93 2.98 100.70
C GLN A 1078 -54.10 3.46 99.47
N ALA A 1079 -54.21 2.66 98.38
CA ALA A 1079 -53.51 2.72 97.07
C ALA A 1079 -54.47 3.24 95.93
N PRO A 1080 -54.16 3.34 94.59
CA PRO A 1080 -53.39 2.37 93.75
C PRO A 1080 -52.61 2.85 92.46
N LEU A 1081 -51.73 1.95 91.96
CA LEU A 1081 -51.33 1.58 90.57
C LEU A 1081 -51.39 2.56 89.34
N THR A 1082 -50.32 2.51 88.51
CA THR A 1082 -50.38 2.39 87.02
C THR A 1082 -49.08 1.81 86.42
N PRO A 1083 -49.10 0.97 85.34
CA PRO A 1083 -47.92 0.37 84.71
C PRO A 1083 -47.53 0.97 83.33
N THR A 1084 -46.38 0.54 82.77
CA THR A 1084 -45.83 0.92 81.45
C THR A 1084 -45.80 -0.25 80.43
N PHE A 1085 -45.66 0.02 79.13
CA PHE A 1085 -45.81 -0.94 78.02
C PHE A 1085 -44.65 -0.91 77.00
N PRO A 1086 -44.37 -2.01 76.25
CA PRO A 1086 -43.29 -2.12 75.25
C PRO A 1086 -43.72 -1.72 73.82
N ASP A 1087 -42.75 -1.49 72.93
CA ASP A 1087 -42.90 -0.87 71.60
C ASP A 1087 -43.21 -1.81 70.41
N LEU A 1088 -43.45 -1.20 69.24
CA LEU A 1088 -43.88 -1.84 67.99
C LEU A 1088 -42.69 -2.32 67.12
N PRO A 1089 -42.91 -3.28 66.19
CA PRO A 1089 -41.93 -3.67 65.18
C PRO A 1089 -41.51 -2.50 64.26
N ASP A 1090 -40.28 -2.54 63.75
CA ASP A 1090 -39.71 -1.50 62.89
C ASP A 1090 -40.46 -1.39 61.56
N TRP A 1091 -40.93 -2.52 60.99
CA TRP A 1091 -41.75 -2.51 59.77
C TRP A 1091 -43.17 -1.97 59.96
N LEU A 1092 -43.57 -1.61 61.19
CA LEU A 1092 -44.80 -0.85 61.49
C LEU A 1092 -44.50 0.55 62.05
N SER A 1093 -43.27 1.05 61.90
CA SER A 1093 -42.86 2.41 62.30
C SER A 1093 -43.64 3.54 61.60
N ASP A 1094 -44.30 3.27 60.48
CA ASP A 1094 -45.21 4.23 59.84
C ASP A 1094 -46.52 4.45 60.63
N ALA A 1095 -46.91 3.50 61.48
CA ALA A 1095 -48.22 3.46 62.10
C ALA A 1095 -48.46 4.59 63.11
N GLN A 1096 -49.47 5.42 62.87
CA GLN A 1096 -49.85 6.53 63.74
C GLN A 1096 -51.08 6.18 64.60
N PRO A 1097 -51.19 6.69 65.84
CA PRO A 1097 -52.39 6.47 66.66
C PRO A 1097 -53.62 7.12 66.01
N VAL A 1098 -54.74 6.40 65.98
CA VAL A 1098 -55.96 6.80 65.23
C VAL A 1098 -56.71 7.96 65.91
N ASP A 1099 -56.62 8.06 67.23
CA ASP A 1099 -57.13 9.17 68.03
C ASP A 1099 -56.18 9.39 69.22
N PRO A 1100 -55.63 10.61 69.44
CA PRO A 1100 -54.77 10.93 70.58
C PRO A 1100 -55.35 10.66 71.98
N GLN A 1101 -56.65 10.42 72.11
CA GLN A 1101 -57.29 10.04 73.37
C GLN A 1101 -57.66 8.53 73.45
N ALA A 1102 -57.71 7.82 72.33
CA ALA A 1102 -57.98 6.38 72.29
C ALA A 1102 -56.67 5.59 72.42
N ARG A 1103 -56.28 5.30 73.67
CA ARG A 1103 -55.08 4.52 73.96
C ARG A 1103 -55.15 3.15 73.25
N ASP A 1104 -54.13 2.91 72.42
CA ASP A 1104 -53.72 1.63 71.80
C ASP A 1104 -54.28 1.24 70.41
N TRP A 1105 -55.12 2.05 69.74
CA TRP A 1105 -55.43 1.86 68.30
C TRP A 1105 -54.50 2.69 67.38
N TYR A 1106 -53.89 2.03 66.41
CA TYR A 1106 -52.97 2.58 65.41
C TYR A 1106 -53.45 2.30 63.97
N PHE A 1107 -52.97 3.09 63.01
CA PHE A 1107 -53.18 2.92 61.58
C PHE A 1107 -51.87 3.12 60.82
N SER A 1108 -51.43 2.07 60.13
CA SER A 1108 -50.41 2.13 59.07
C SER A 1108 -51.08 2.41 57.73
N PHE A 1109 -50.45 3.22 56.87
CA PHE A 1109 -51.05 3.62 55.60
C PHE A 1109 -51.17 2.47 54.58
N TRP A 1110 -50.41 1.39 54.77
CA TRP A 1110 -50.34 0.24 53.86
C TRP A 1110 -50.84 -1.06 54.51
N PHE A 1111 -50.57 -1.25 55.80
CA PHE A 1111 -51.02 -2.43 56.54
C PHE A 1111 -52.48 -2.28 57.02
N GLY A 1112 -52.86 -1.09 57.50
CA GLY A 1112 -54.21 -0.77 57.97
C GLY A 1112 -54.31 -0.54 59.47
N SER A 1113 -55.53 -0.64 60.01
CA SER A 1113 -55.83 -0.37 61.43
C SER A 1113 -55.60 -1.58 62.33
N PHE A 1114 -54.91 -1.39 63.46
CA PHE A 1114 -54.70 -2.43 64.47
C PHE A 1114 -54.67 -1.90 65.91
N HIS A 1115 -55.04 -2.77 66.86
CA HIS A 1115 -54.91 -2.53 68.30
C HIS A 1115 -53.60 -3.14 68.80
N ARG A 1116 -52.67 -2.32 69.29
CA ARG A 1116 -51.43 -2.73 69.97
C ARG A 1116 -51.77 -3.38 71.32
N THR A 1117 -50.94 -4.31 71.81
CA THR A 1117 -51.08 -4.81 73.19
C THR A 1117 -49.76 -4.70 73.95
N THR A 1118 -49.73 -5.19 75.19
CA THR A 1118 -48.55 -5.17 76.07
C THR A 1118 -47.52 -6.26 75.70
N SER A 1119 -47.51 -6.70 74.44
CA SER A 1119 -46.86 -7.91 73.91
C SER A 1119 -46.77 -7.78 72.37
N PRO A 1120 -45.90 -8.52 71.66
CA PRO A 1120 -45.85 -8.51 70.18
C PRO A 1120 -47.09 -9.12 69.48
N TRP A 1121 -48.17 -9.38 70.23
CA TRP A 1121 -49.50 -9.63 69.69
C TRP A 1121 -50.22 -8.30 69.43
N LEU A 1122 -50.82 -8.17 68.25
CA LEU A 1122 -51.72 -7.08 67.91
C LEU A 1122 -52.99 -7.60 67.24
N TYR A 1123 -54.11 -6.91 67.44
CA TYR A 1123 -55.38 -7.24 66.81
C TYR A 1123 -55.57 -6.38 65.57
N HIS A 1124 -55.31 -6.94 64.39
CA HIS A 1124 -55.55 -6.26 63.12
C HIS A 1124 -57.05 -6.28 62.78
N ALA A 1125 -57.63 -5.12 62.43
CA ALA A 1125 -59.08 -4.98 62.23
C ALA A 1125 -59.64 -5.94 61.15
N ASP A 1126 -58.81 -6.30 60.17
CA ASP A 1126 -59.15 -7.16 59.04
C ASP A 1126 -58.56 -8.59 59.11
N LEU A 1127 -57.53 -8.83 59.94
CA LEU A 1127 -56.85 -10.14 60.02
C LEU A 1127 -57.03 -10.85 61.38
N GLY A 1128 -57.59 -10.16 62.38
CA GLY A 1128 -57.75 -10.67 63.74
C GLY A 1128 -56.45 -10.63 64.55
N TRP A 1129 -56.32 -11.55 65.50
CA TRP A 1129 -55.12 -11.67 66.34
C TRP A 1129 -53.93 -12.20 65.54
N ILE A 1130 -52.87 -11.40 65.48
CA ILE A 1130 -51.60 -11.77 64.87
C ILE A 1130 -50.41 -11.44 65.77
N PHE A 1131 -49.40 -12.29 65.74
CA PHE A 1131 -48.11 -12.08 66.43
C PHE A 1131 -47.07 -11.63 65.42
N THR A 1132 -46.44 -10.48 65.63
CA THR A 1132 -45.54 -9.85 64.67
C THR A 1132 -44.07 -9.95 65.09
N VAL A 1133 -43.19 -10.20 64.12
CA VAL A 1133 -41.73 -10.28 64.28
C VAL A 1133 -41.06 -9.59 63.09
N ASP A 1134 -40.04 -8.78 63.34
CA ASP A 1134 -39.17 -8.19 62.32
C ASP A 1134 -38.33 -9.25 61.62
N ASP A 1135 -38.14 -9.12 60.30
CA ASP A 1135 -37.23 -10.00 59.55
C ASP A 1135 -35.80 -9.43 59.42
N GLY A 1136 -35.54 -8.27 60.03
CA GLY A 1136 -34.27 -7.55 59.97
C GLY A 1136 -34.09 -6.67 58.71
N THR A 1137 -35.06 -6.60 57.80
CA THR A 1137 -34.98 -5.79 56.56
C THR A 1137 -35.70 -4.43 56.65
N GLY A 1138 -36.33 -4.12 57.78
CA GLY A 1138 -36.92 -2.82 58.12
C GLY A 1138 -38.26 -2.48 57.44
N ASN A 1139 -38.54 -2.99 56.24
CA ASN A 1139 -39.76 -2.66 55.47
C ASN A 1139 -40.70 -3.87 55.22
N ASN A 1140 -40.33 -5.05 55.74
CA ASN A 1140 -41.08 -6.30 55.61
C ASN A 1140 -41.05 -7.06 56.95
N GLY A 1141 -41.90 -8.07 57.10
CA GLY A 1141 -41.90 -8.85 58.33
C GLY A 1141 -42.74 -10.12 58.31
N TRP A 1142 -42.56 -10.90 59.37
CA TRP A 1142 -43.32 -12.12 59.62
C TRP A 1142 -44.46 -11.84 60.60
N LEU A 1143 -45.64 -12.30 60.25
CA LEU A 1143 -46.81 -12.33 61.13
C LEU A 1143 -47.37 -13.74 61.23
N TRP A 1144 -47.69 -14.19 62.44
CA TRP A 1144 -48.36 -15.47 62.68
C TRP A 1144 -49.83 -15.23 62.97
N SER A 1145 -50.74 -15.92 62.28
CA SER A 1145 -52.16 -15.99 62.68
C SER A 1145 -52.57 -17.41 63.03
N GLU A 1146 -53.52 -17.54 63.95
CA GLU A 1146 -54.15 -18.83 64.20
C GLU A 1146 -54.87 -19.32 62.92
N GLY A 1147 -54.85 -20.63 62.68
CA GLY A 1147 -55.38 -21.25 61.47
C GLY A 1147 -54.51 -21.13 60.20
N GLN A 1148 -53.74 -20.04 60.04
CA GLN A 1148 -52.87 -19.84 58.86
C GLN A 1148 -51.40 -20.20 59.13
N GLY A 1149 -50.90 -19.95 60.35
CA GLY A 1149 -49.48 -20.10 60.69
C GLY A 1149 -48.67 -18.86 60.31
N TRP A 1150 -47.37 -19.03 60.03
CA TRP A 1150 -46.49 -17.95 59.62
C TRP A 1150 -46.78 -17.47 58.19
N LEU A 1151 -47.02 -16.17 58.08
CA LEU A 1151 -47.25 -15.41 56.86
C LEU A 1151 -46.18 -14.32 56.74
N TRP A 1152 -45.58 -14.15 55.56
CA TRP A 1152 -44.68 -13.01 55.28
C TRP A 1152 -45.34 -12.01 54.34
N THR A 1153 -45.10 -10.72 54.58
CA THR A 1153 -45.57 -9.62 53.74
C THR A 1153 -44.74 -8.36 54.01
N GLY A 1154 -44.99 -7.29 53.25
CA GLY A 1154 -44.25 -6.04 53.39
C GLY A 1154 -44.87 -4.88 52.63
N GLN A 1155 -44.26 -3.70 52.77
CA GLN A 1155 -44.78 -2.46 52.21
C GLN A 1155 -44.90 -2.55 50.69
N GLY A 1156 -46.14 -2.44 50.18
CA GLY A 1156 -46.47 -2.57 48.75
C GLY A 1156 -46.87 -3.98 48.28
N LEU A 1157 -46.66 -5.02 49.09
CA LEU A 1157 -47.16 -6.39 48.81
C LEU A 1157 -48.47 -6.71 49.54
N PHE A 1158 -48.83 -5.94 50.57
CA PHE A 1158 -49.94 -6.28 51.47
C PHE A 1158 -51.27 -6.60 50.77
N ARG A 1159 -52.05 -7.46 51.44
CA ARG A 1159 -53.05 -8.40 50.89
C ARG A 1159 -52.47 -9.63 50.20
N TYR A 1160 -51.31 -9.59 49.53
CA TYR A 1160 -50.56 -10.81 49.24
C TYR A 1160 -49.73 -11.21 50.45
N LEU A 1161 -49.93 -12.44 50.92
CA LEU A 1161 -49.27 -13.01 52.10
C LEU A 1161 -48.64 -14.35 51.70
N TYR A 1162 -47.35 -14.54 51.97
CA TYR A 1162 -46.66 -15.80 51.69
C TYR A 1162 -46.81 -16.77 52.88
N ARG A 1163 -47.59 -17.84 52.71
CA ARG A 1163 -47.89 -18.80 53.78
C ARG A 1163 -46.82 -19.89 53.87
N GLN A 1164 -45.93 -19.75 54.85
CA GLN A 1164 -44.73 -20.59 55.03
C GLN A 1164 -45.01 -22.09 54.96
N ARG A 1165 -46.04 -22.56 55.69
CA ARG A 1165 -46.34 -23.99 55.87
C ARG A 1165 -46.66 -24.74 54.56
N ASP A 1166 -47.19 -24.03 53.57
CA ASP A 1166 -47.62 -24.57 52.28
C ASP A 1166 -46.78 -23.98 51.12
N GLN A 1167 -45.77 -23.17 51.45
CA GLN A 1167 -44.86 -22.45 50.55
C GLN A 1167 -45.54 -21.69 49.39
N THR A 1168 -46.76 -21.19 49.60
CA THR A 1168 -47.57 -20.53 48.57
C THR A 1168 -48.03 -19.13 48.96
N TRP A 1169 -48.26 -18.29 47.95
CA TRP A 1169 -48.94 -17.01 48.13
C TRP A 1169 -50.46 -17.21 48.24
N ILE A 1170 -51.05 -16.56 49.24
CA ILE A 1170 -52.50 -16.40 49.40
C ILE A 1170 -52.85 -14.90 49.35
N TYR A 1171 -54.03 -14.58 48.82
CA TYR A 1171 -54.50 -13.19 48.71
C TYR A 1171 -55.68 -12.93 49.63
N PHE A 1172 -55.52 -12.02 50.58
CA PHE A 1172 -56.58 -11.60 51.50
C PHE A 1172 -57.70 -10.86 50.76
N LEU A 1173 -58.91 -11.43 50.81
CA LEU A 1173 -60.08 -10.89 50.13
C LEU A 1173 -60.86 -9.90 51.00
N SER A 1174 -61.19 -10.32 52.22
CA SER A 1174 -62.04 -9.56 53.16
C SER A 1174 -62.13 -10.24 54.52
N HIS A 1175 -62.30 -9.45 55.58
CA HIS A 1175 -62.76 -9.95 56.87
C HIS A 1175 -64.29 -10.16 56.83
N LYS A 1176 -64.79 -11.35 57.19
CA LYS A 1176 -66.23 -11.64 57.16
C LYS A 1176 -66.64 -12.58 58.28
N ASN A 1177 -67.75 -12.28 58.95
CA ASN A 1177 -68.26 -13.03 60.09
C ASN A 1177 -67.25 -13.27 61.25
N GLY A 1178 -66.20 -12.46 61.34
CA GLY A 1178 -65.16 -12.57 62.37
C GLY A 1178 -63.97 -13.49 62.01
N GLN A 1179 -63.82 -13.90 60.74
CA GLN A 1179 -62.60 -14.57 60.25
C GLN A 1179 -62.13 -13.98 58.91
N PRO A 1180 -60.81 -13.88 58.68
CA PRO A 1180 -60.25 -13.42 57.41
C PRO A 1180 -60.34 -14.52 56.34
N HIS A 1181 -60.90 -14.17 55.18
CA HIS A 1181 -60.97 -15.08 54.02
C HIS A 1181 -59.82 -14.80 53.03
N PHE A 1182 -59.18 -15.87 52.54
CA PHE A 1182 -58.04 -15.79 51.62
C PHE A 1182 -58.27 -16.59 50.34
N TYR A 1183 -57.95 -16.03 49.18
CA TYR A 1183 -57.86 -16.80 47.94
C TYR A 1183 -56.49 -17.47 47.84
N ASN A 1184 -56.46 -18.80 47.80
CA ASN A 1184 -55.24 -19.56 47.56
C ASN A 1184 -55.07 -19.76 46.04
N HIS A 1185 -54.04 -19.14 45.46
CA HIS A 1185 -53.84 -19.13 44.00
C HIS A 1185 -53.49 -20.50 43.42
N VAL A 1186 -52.99 -21.44 44.24
CA VAL A 1186 -52.63 -22.81 43.81
C VAL A 1186 -53.84 -23.74 43.84
N THR A 1187 -54.62 -23.75 44.92
CA THR A 1187 -55.86 -24.56 45.02
C THR A 1187 -57.03 -23.95 44.24
N LYS A 1188 -56.95 -22.64 43.95
CA LYS A 1188 -57.97 -21.80 43.30
C LYS A 1188 -59.29 -21.72 44.07
N GLN A 1189 -59.24 -21.94 45.39
CA GLN A 1189 -60.38 -21.84 46.29
C GLN A 1189 -60.23 -20.66 47.26
N VAL A 1190 -61.33 -20.28 47.89
CA VAL A 1190 -61.33 -19.36 49.03
C VAL A 1190 -61.31 -20.21 50.31
N GLU A 1191 -60.31 -19.95 51.14
CA GLU A 1191 -60.09 -20.54 52.47
C GLU A 1191 -60.51 -19.53 53.55
#